data_AF-F0Y929-F1
#
_entry.id   AF-F0Y929-F1
#
_cell.length_a   1.000
_cell.length_b   1.000
_cell.length_c   1.000
_cell.angle_alpha   90.00
_cell.angle_beta   90.00
_cell.angle_gamma   90.00
#
_symmetry.space_group_name_H-M   'P 1'
#
loop_
_entity.id
_entity.type
_entity.pdbx_description
1 polymer ?
#
loop_
_entity_poly.entity_id
_entity_poly.type
_entity_poly.pdbx_seq_one_letter_code
_entity_poly.pdbx_strand_id
1 'polypeptide(L)'
;MGAARPWQPLAGAVVGALGLACLLRRPASSAGGALRLEAAAPLRFGARGSYATTAGVGYPWLDGEVLVEPFRETTLYAVNHNGEAVTWMVDGAHAVGEETARTFDAVGEHAVWLETRTRAYASRVVCRYVRREIRSLSDDDREAFFTAAGVLYATPDAEGARAYGRAYKSAAYFIATHNELSGDRTCDHFHDGLGFLPQHAAFTLRFERALQSVDPKVSVPYWDYTIEAHDVALAGDMAAWRRSPVFRDDWFGDAQPEGHVVNAGRWAYTAVARASPSDTANAYGLIRAPWNVNKVPYLTRANTTFGFSLSDVPSCADHYSVMQTTAWSDFGVDVQYNAHGTVHAMIGGVTGADLQAKLLGLGMRAIPAENIALEAFATQKNLWRAGQLDCPTGCSADAPVNDCKCACTNLQTWLDEDRAAGILLSVSPIFADDLYLTNRRGADVSEAILSALCNVGDDLAPSIGDSLESASPLDISFYPTHPTVDRLYHWRRINGFSDETWTDDMARSVSFEDVGYCWGHNLNDTLVWGDDLFADGAAGPYTNAMLWAAFDPTDGNSPTPYVYDTFEWPHCAAQGYPLTLIGNATNAEASGKAMVDDAVEYVARAVGCLAAAAAAGGNAAVPKVAFTAGYNNSNCEAHPHAGVELADGGWLMVGDSVCWDGSAAYDRAVFVVATERDGTERWTRVLGDRGFNYGKYGTQLSDGTVLVAGVKSVVEEAAKKRGFPYVESRALWRLDETDGSTISETVFENEGRLDGARDGFMCATPAIDDPMTVFATGFQGGDSGWDGKTYDEDPMFLLYGGLAFAAKLKFGDRAVGADPETLFHVALNVSDKFQPMQGMRVFHGHGASDGSVVVSAASSTGPFDENYGFHFSAMAVDDATGALKWARIYEAGLHASHPYALVLSPAGDVVIAGLAVPSANDDFYNPVGRLLKARGGDGAQVFDARQKDRETRDYNVECYGVDNAPAGGFVVTCGNGPEAPPKWMDCHEAAWDAYLYETDADGKTLWAANLTDASAECINDAGEFVVTARDGGFAVYVDSGTLGRPGTGGNFGLVRLAAE
;
A
#
# COMPACT_ATOMS: atom_id res chain seq x y z
N MET A 1 -57.94 41.49 28.43
CA MET A 1 -57.55 42.57 29.38
C MET A 1 -56.12 42.94 29.00
N GLY A 2 -55.91 43.95 28.16
CA GLY A 2 -55.85 45.39 28.52
C GLY A 2 -54.36 45.80 28.51
N ALA A 3 -53.76 46.06 27.34
CA ALA A 3 -53.71 47.34 26.60
C ALA A 3 -52.62 48.32 27.12
N ALA A 4 -51.63 48.63 26.27
CA ALA A 4 -51.29 49.99 25.80
C ALA A 4 -49.90 50.06 25.11
N ARG A 5 -49.89 50.68 23.93
CA ARG A 5 -48.73 51.25 23.18
C ARG A 5 -48.36 52.64 23.81
N PRO A 6 -47.59 53.62 23.21
CA PRO A 6 -47.05 53.72 21.83
C PRO A 6 -45.77 54.60 21.55
N TRP A 7 -45.39 54.63 20.25
CA TRP A 7 -44.80 55.71 19.41
C TRP A 7 -43.36 55.60 18.87
N GLN A 8 -43.31 55.44 17.53
CA GLN A 8 -42.25 55.76 16.55
C GLN A 8 -42.38 57.20 16.02
N PRO A 9 -41.45 57.67 15.16
CA PRO A 9 -41.78 57.99 13.75
C PRO A 9 -40.75 57.37 12.74
N LEU A 10 -41.15 56.70 11.65
CA LEU A 10 -41.56 57.17 10.29
C LEU A 10 -40.46 57.88 9.47
N ALA A 11 -40.26 57.74 8.15
CA ALA A 11 -40.67 56.83 7.07
C ALA A 11 -40.06 57.35 5.75
N GLY A 12 -39.90 56.49 4.73
CA GLY A 12 -39.72 56.90 3.34
C GLY A 12 -39.28 55.78 2.40
N ALA A 13 -40.23 55.17 1.67
CA ALA A 13 -40.05 54.08 0.71
C ALA A 13 -40.65 54.46 -0.65
N VAL A 14 -40.06 54.01 -1.78
CA VAL A 14 -40.67 53.75 -3.12
C VAL A 14 -39.66 52.82 -3.86
N VAL A 15 -39.88 51.52 -4.14
CA VAL A 15 -40.71 50.79 -5.15
C VAL A 15 -40.28 50.93 -6.63
N GLY A 16 -40.03 49.78 -7.29
CA GLY A 16 -40.07 49.54 -8.76
C GLY A 16 -38.80 48.82 -9.27
N ALA A 17 -38.69 47.54 -9.67
CA ALA A 17 -39.50 46.55 -10.42
C ALA A 17 -38.95 46.26 -11.85
N LEU A 18 -38.66 44.97 -12.11
CA LEU A 18 -38.82 44.17 -13.34
C LEU A 18 -38.00 44.44 -14.64
N GLY A 19 -37.21 43.44 -15.06
CA GLY A 19 -37.57 42.53 -16.17
C GLY A 19 -37.23 42.86 -17.65
N LEU A 20 -36.30 42.06 -18.21
CA LEU A 20 -36.24 41.44 -19.56
C LEU A 20 -36.02 42.23 -20.89
N ALA A 21 -35.00 41.73 -21.62
CA ALA A 21 -34.97 41.35 -23.05
C ALA A 21 -34.43 42.29 -24.17
N CYS A 22 -33.36 41.78 -24.80
CA CYS A 22 -33.08 41.58 -26.24
C CYS A 22 -32.68 42.72 -27.22
N LEU A 23 -31.65 42.35 -28.01
CA LEU A 23 -31.24 42.78 -29.35
C LEU A 23 -30.52 44.13 -29.48
N LEU A 24 -29.26 44.10 -29.95
CA LEU A 24 -28.86 44.66 -31.26
C LEU A 24 -27.38 44.39 -31.61
N ARG A 25 -27.22 43.87 -32.83
CA ARG A 25 -26.07 43.67 -33.72
C ARG A 25 -24.77 44.45 -33.48
N ARG A 26 -23.64 43.76 -33.66
CA ARG A 26 -22.33 44.31 -34.08
C ARG A 26 -22.38 44.81 -35.54
N PRO A 27 -21.71 45.92 -35.89
CA PRO A 27 -21.09 46.10 -37.19
C PRO A 27 -19.58 45.83 -37.13
N ALA A 28 -19.05 45.34 -38.25
CA ALA A 28 -17.62 45.11 -38.45
C ALA A 28 -16.89 46.37 -38.96
N SER A 29 -15.56 46.33 -38.78
CA SER A 29 -14.50 47.14 -39.41
C SER A 29 -14.26 48.57 -38.92
N SER A 30 -13.09 48.82 -38.34
CA SER A 30 -11.90 49.23 -39.11
C SER A 30 -10.67 49.30 -38.20
N ALA A 31 -9.53 48.90 -38.75
CA ALA A 31 -8.22 48.96 -38.11
C ALA A 31 -7.74 50.42 -38.02
N GLY A 32 -7.17 50.78 -36.87
CA GLY A 32 -6.45 52.04 -36.65
C GLY A 32 -5.68 51.94 -35.34
N GLY A 33 -4.35 51.92 -35.44
CA GLY A 33 -3.45 51.66 -34.32
C GLY A 33 -3.60 52.65 -33.17
N ALA A 34 -3.73 52.12 -31.95
CA ALA A 34 -3.56 52.86 -30.71
C ALA A 34 -2.44 52.19 -29.92
N LEU A 35 -1.38 52.96 -29.62
CA LEU A 35 -0.36 52.61 -28.64
C LEU A 35 -1.06 52.29 -27.31
N ARG A 36 -0.91 51.05 -26.82
CA ARG A 36 -1.21 50.71 -25.43
C ARG A 36 -0.13 51.37 -24.55
N LEU A 37 -0.54 52.32 -23.72
CA LEU A 37 0.21 52.63 -22.50
C LEU A 37 0.02 51.44 -21.54
N GLU A 38 1.09 50.71 -21.25
CA GLU A 38 1.10 49.75 -20.15
C GLU A 38 0.93 50.51 -18.82
N ALA A 39 -0.02 50.07 -18.00
CA ALA A 39 -0.15 50.56 -16.64
C ALA A 39 1.09 50.11 -15.84
N ALA A 40 1.75 51.04 -15.14
CA ALA A 40 2.89 50.71 -14.30
C ALA A 40 2.50 49.66 -13.24
N ALA A 41 3.34 48.63 -13.06
CA ALA A 41 3.10 47.57 -12.09
C ALA A 41 2.96 48.14 -10.66
N PRO A 42 2.09 47.55 -9.81
CA PRO A 42 1.82 48.06 -8.48
C PRO A 42 3.06 47.99 -7.58
N LEU A 43 3.25 49.05 -6.77
CA LEU A 43 4.28 49.08 -5.73
C LEU A 43 3.99 47.96 -4.72
N ARG A 44 5.00 47.17 -4.39
CA ARG A 44 4.93 46.09 -3.39
C ARG A 44 6.30 45.88 -2.74
N PHE A 45 6.40 45.00 -1.77
CA PHE A 45 7.68 44.56 -1.22
C PHE A 45 7.83 43.05 -1.30
N GLY A 46 9.08 42.58 -1.19
CA GLY A 46 9.42 41.18 -0.93
C GLY A 46 10.38 41.08 0.26
N ALA A 47 10.71 39.85 0.64
CA ALA A 47 11.69 39.54 1.68
C ALA A 47 12.74 38.56 1.16
N ARG A 48 13.96 38.65 1.68
CA ARG A 48 15.04 37.67 1.47
C ARG A 48 15.80 37.44 2.77
N GLY A 49 16.32 36.22 2.95
CA GLY A 49 17.06 35.80 4.13
C GLY A 49 17.79 34.47 3.88
N SER A 50 18.26 33.80 4.94
CA SER A 50 19.10 32.59 4.88
C SER A 50 18.46 31.35 4.22
N TYR A 51 17.20 31.47 3.76
CA TYR A 51 16.44 30.43 3.05
C TYR A 51 15.62 31.03 1.89
N ALA A 52 16.22 31.92 1.09
CA ALA A 52 15.56 32.87 0.16
C ALA A 52 14.64 32.30 -0.96
N THR A 53 14.21 31.04 -0.93
CA THR A 53 13.28 30.48 -1.91
C THR A 53 12.26 29.57 -1.22
N THR A 54 11.01 30.04 -1.17
CA THR A 54 9.75 29.28 -0.96
C THR A 54 9.70 28.40 0.31
N ALA A 55 9.55 29.02 1.48
CA ALA A 55 9.08 28.35 2.69
C ALA A 55 7.55 28.55 2.84
N GLY A 56 6.83 27.54 3.34
CA GLY A 56 5.37 27.62 3.59
C GLY A 56 4.49 27.34 2.37
N VAL A 57 4.99 26.58 1.39
CA VAL A 57 4.24 26.25 0.17
C VAL A 57 3.07 25.33 0.52
N GLY A 58 1.88 25.66 0.02
CA GLY A 58 0.66 24.83 0.16
C GLY A 58 -0.34 25.28 1.23
N TYR A 59 0.01 26.24 2.09
CA TYR A 59 -0.94 26.80 3.07
C TYR A 59 -1.85 27.86 2.41
N PRO A 60 -3.20 27.70 2.44
CA PRO A 60 -4.10 28.62 1.74
C PRO A 60 -4.00 30.08 2.19
N TRP A 61 -3.69 30.33 3.46
CA TRP A 61 -3.60 31.67 4.06
C TRP A 61 -2.23 32.36 3.88
N LEU A 62 -1.25 31.67 3.28
CA LEU A 62 0.05 32.24 2.90
C LEU A 62 0.10 32.69 1.42
N ASP A 63 -0.94 32.41 0.63
CA ASP A 63 -0.95 32.80 -0.79
C ASP A 63 -0.89 34.32 -0.96
N GLY A 64 0.13 34.80 -1.68
CA GLY A 64 0.40 36.22 -1.89
C GLY A 64 1.00 36.97 -0.70
N GLU A 65 1.23 36.31 0.43
CA GLU A 65 1.82 36.90 1.64
C GLU A 65 3.34 36.75 1.68
N VAL A 66 3.99 37.55 2.53
CA VAL A 66 5.44 37.48 2.76
C VAL A 66 5.71 36.75 4.08
N LEU A 67 6.19 35.51 3.99
CA LEU A 67 6.62 34.71 5.14
C LEU A 67 8.04 35.11 5.58
N VAL A 68 8.21 35.34 6.88
CA VAL A 68 9.49 35.62 7.53
C VAL A 68 9.62 34.77 8.79
N GLU A 69 10.84 34.56 9.27
CA GLU A 69 11.10 33.79 10.49
C GLU A 69 11.48 34.69 11.67
N PRO A 70 11.04 34.34 12.89
CA PRO A 70 11.36 35.12 14.08
C PRO A 70 12.85 34.99 14.42
N PHE A 71 13.41 36.04 15.02
CA PHE A 71 14.80 36.17 15.48
C PHE A 71 15.88 36.05 14.39
N ARG A 72 15.48 35.99 13.11
CA ARG A 72 16.39 36.02 11.97
C ARG A 72 16.43 37.41 11.34
N GLU A 73 17.61 37.82 10.89
CA GLU A 73 17.74 39.01 10.06
C GLU A 73 17.11 38.73 8.68
N THR A 74 16.14 39.55 8.33
CA THR A 74 15.41 39.50 7.06
C THR A 74 15.58 40.85 6.37
N THR A 75 15.94 40.82 5.09
CA THR A 75 15.98 42.03 4.26
C THR A 75 14.65 42.17 3.53
N LEU A 76 13.89 43.23 3.85
CA LEU A 76 12.74 43.66 3.06
C LEU A 76 13.22 44.56 1.92
N TYR A 77 12.71 44.35 0.71
CA TYR A 77 13.12 45.13 -0.47
C TYR A 77 11.92 45.58 -1.30
N ALA A 78 12.01 46.77 -1.87
CA ALA A 78 10.93 47.40 -2.62
C ALA A 78 10.90 46.87 -4.06
N VAL A 79 9.71 46.63 -4.58
CA VAL A 79 9.48 46.15 -5.93
C VAL A 79 8.59 47.15 -6.66
N ASN A 80 8.90 47.42 -7.93
CA ASN A 80 8.19 48.40 -8.79
C ASN A 80 8.24 49.86 -8.28
N HIS A 81 9.26 50.23 -7.51
CA HIS A 81 9.46 51.62 -7.05
C HIS A 81 9.93 52.57 -8.17
N ASN A 82 10.36 52.05 -9.33
CA ASN A 82 10.72 52.83 -10.54
C ASN A 82 11.81 53.90 -10.31
N GLY A 83 12.78 53.60 -9.45
CA GLY A 83 13.86 54.54 -9.11
C GLY A 83 13.45 55.71 -8.21
N GLU A 84 12.20 55.72 -7.72
CA GLU A 84 11.78 56.68 -6.70
C GLU A 84 12.41 56.32 -5.35
N ALA A 85 12.70 57.34 -4.54
CA ALA A 85 13.14 57.16 -3.17
C ALA A 85 12.05 56.47 -2.35
N VAL A 86 12.45 55.51 -1.52
CA VAL A 86 11.58 54.62 -0.78
C VAL A 86 11.73 54.86 0.72
N THR A 87 10.60 54.97 1.42
CA THR A 87 10.50 55.04 2.87
C THR A 87 9.72 53.84 3.38
N TRP A 88 10.22 53.22 4.44
CA TRP A 88 9.61 52.07 5.11
C TRP A 88 9.13 52.49 6.50
N MET A 89 8.02 51.90 6.93
CA MET A 89 7.61 51.84 8.32
C MET A 89 7.18 50.41 8.61
N VAL A 90 7.95 49.73 9.46
CA VAL A 90 7.72 48.32 9.85
C VAL A 90 7.51 48.31 11.35
N ASP A 91 6.31 47.94 11.81
CA ASP A 91 5.90 48.03 13.22
C ASP A 91 6.24 49.39 13.87
N GLY A 92 6.03 50.47 13.12
CA GLY A 92 6.33 51.85 13.57
C GLY A 92 7.81 52.26 13.48
N ALA A 93 8.74 51.36 13.11
CA ALA A 93 10.14 51.67 12.90
C ALA A 93 10.40 52.18 11.47
N HIS A 94 10.91 53.40 11.35
CA HIS A 94 11.18 54.05 10.06
C HIS A 94 12.54 53.70 9.46
N ALA A 95 12.61 53.52 8.14
CA ALA A 95 13.86 53.46 7.37
C ALA A 95 13.72 54.09 5.99
N VAL A 96 14.85 54.45 5.37
CA VAL A 96 14.91 55.02 4.02
C VAL A 96 15.94 54.23 3.21
N GLY A 97 15.57 53.84 1.99
CA GLY A 97 16.39 53.00 1.12
C GLY A 97 15.55 52.01 0.32
N GLU A 98 16.09 51.48 -0.77
CA GLU A 98 15.41 50.46 -1.60
C GLU A 98 15.19 49.15 -0.84
N GLU A 99 15.96 48.93 0.21
CA GLU A 99 15.89 47.79 1.10
C GLU A 99 16.10 48.21 2.56
N THR A 100 15.62 47.37 3.48
CA THR A 100 15.78 47.56 4.92
C THR A 100 15.91 46.22 5.63
N ALA A 101 16.93 46.07 6.46
CA ALA A 101 17.11 44.88 7.30
C ALA A 101 16.26 44.99 8.57
N ARG A 102 15.60 43.88 8.93
CA ARG A 102 14.72 43.76 10.10
C ARG A 102 14.87 42.40 10.75
N THR A 103 14.71 42.36 12.06
CA THR A 103 14.55 41.14 12.83
C THR A 103 13.23 41.24 13.57
N PHE A 104 12.36 40.26 13.37
CA PHE A 104 11.07 40.14 14.05
C PHE A 104 11.30 39.35 15.33
N ASP A 105 10.84 39.84 16.47
CA ASP A 105 11.09 39.24 17.79
C ASP A 105 9.89 38.43 18.33
N ALA A 106 8.84 38.26 17.53
CA ALA A 106 7.67 37.48 17.85
C ALA A 106 7.08 36.85 16.59
N VAL A 107 6.38 35.72 16.76
CA VAL A 107 5.50 35.16 15.73
C VAL A 107 4.22 35.98 15.66
N GLY A 108 3.60 36.04 14.47
CA GLY A 108 2.38 36.83 14.27
C GLY A 108 2.39 37.57 12.95
N GLU A 109 1.51 38.56 12.84
CA GLU A 109 1.48 39.47 11.70
C GLU A 109 2.16 40.78 12.07
N HIS A 110 3.03 41.27 11.20
CA HIS A 110 3.74 42.54 11.39
C HIS A 110 3.37 43.50 10.28
N ALA A 111 3.02 44.74 10.65
CA ALA A 111 2.53 45.72 9.71
C ALA A 111 3.71 46.35 8.93
N VAL A 112 3.63 46.34 7.61
CA VAL A 112 4.62 46.93 6.71
C VAL A 112 3.98 47.98 5.83
N TRP A 113 4.45 49.21 5.99
CA TRP A 113 4.10 50.33 5.14
C TRP A 113 5.30 50.75 4.30
N LEU A 114 5.09 50.83 2.99
CA LEU A 114 6.06 51.20 1.99
C LEU A 114 5.55 52.44 1.26
N GLU A 115 6.34 53.51 1.20
CA GLU A 115 5.95 54.75 0.55
C GLU A 115 7.06 55.26 -0.38
N THR A 116 6.65 55.69 -1.57
CA THR A 116 7.44 56.52 -2.47
C THR A 116 6.83 57.91 -2.54
N ARG A 117 7.47 58.83 -3.26
CA ARG A 117 6.93 60.18 -3.47
C ARG A 117 5.51 60.21 -4.06
N THR A 118 5.13 59.21 -4.86
CA THR A 118 3.89 59.22 -5.63
C THR A 118 2.92 58.10 -5.25
N ARG A 119 3.37 57.10 -4.49
CA ARG A 119 2.63 55.85 -4.22
C ARG A 119 2.88 55.39 -2.80
N ALA A 120 1.90 54.74 -2.20
CA ALA A 120 2.05 54.04 -0.93
C ALA A 120 1.43 52.64 -1.04
N TYR A 121 1.99 51.70 -0.30
CA TYR A 121 1.57 50.32 -0.23
C TYR A 121 1.63 49.85 1.22
N ALA A 122 0.54 49.26 1.69
CA ALA A 122 0.40 48.71 3.02
C ALA A 122 0.12 47.23 2.90
N SER A 123 0.88 46.41 3.61
CA SER A 123 0.58 44.99 3.77
C SER A 123 1.09 44.51 5.11
N ARG A 124 1.05 43.20 5.32
CA ARG A 124 1.65 42.50 6.45
C ARG A 124 2.79 41.61 5.98
N VAL A 125 3.68 41.26 6.90
CA VAL A 125 4.48 40.04 6.80
C VAL A 125 3.96 39.05 7.84
N VAL A 126 3.96 37.77 7.50
CA VAL A 126 3.58 36.70 8.40
C VAL A 126 4.85 36.11 8.99
N CYS A 127 4.98 36.16 10.31
CA CYS A 127 6.12 35.62 11.04
C CYS A 127 5.76 34.27 11.69
N ARG A 128 6.41 33.20 11.23
CA ARG A 128 6.27 31.82 11.72
C ARG A 128 7.63 31.12 11.68
N TYR A 129 7.86 30.17 12.58
CA TYR A 129 8.97 29.23 12.43
C TYR A 129 8.70 28.32 11.22
N VAL A 130 9.75 27.90 10.52
CA VAL A 130 9.63 26.96 9.40
C VAL A 130 10.38 25.70 9.77
N ARG A 131 9.65 24.59 9.86
CA ARG A 131 10.22 23.24 10.02
C ARG A 131 10.67 22.75 8.67
N ARG A 132 11.92 22.28 8.62
CA ARG A 132 12.60 21.82 7.40
C ARG A 132 13.14 20.43 7.61
N GLU A 133 13.35 19.72 6.51
CA GLU A 133 14.05 18.45 6.49
C GLU A 133 15.46 18.64 7.08
N ILE A 134 15.90 17.78 7.99
CA ILE A 134 17.16 17.97 8.74
C ILE A 134 18.39 18.08 7.82
N ARG A 135 18.39 17.41 6.66
CA ARG A 135 19.48 17.45 5.68
C ARG A 135 19.44 18.70 4.81
N SER A 136 18.31 19.43 4.76
CA SER A 136 18.16 20.70 4.03
C SER A 136 18.49 21.94 4.87
N LEU A 137 18.67 21.76 6.19
CA LEU A 137 19.16 22.83 7.07
C LEU A 137 20.57 23.29 6.68
N SER A 138 20.84 24.58 6.91
CA SER A 138 22.21 25.09 6.87
C SER A 138 23.02 24.44 8.00
N ASP A 139 24.34 24.34 7.82
CA ASP A 139 25.22 23.79 8.85
C ASP A 139 25.10 24.57 10.18
N ASP A 140 24.97 25.90 10.12
CA ASP A 140 24.81 26.76 11.28
C ASP A 140 23.48 26.50 12.01
N ASP A 141 22.38 26.31 11.28
CA ASP A 141 21.06 26.07 11.87
C ASP A 141 20.94 24.67 12.47
N ARG A 142 21.53 23.67 11.80
CA ARG A 142 21.61 22.31 12.32
C ARG A 142 22.48 22.23 13.56
N GLU A 143 23.61 22.94 13.59
CA GLU A 143 24.46 23.04 14.78
C GLU A 143 23.75 23.77 15.92
N ALA A 144 22.99 24.84 15.63
CA ALA A 144 22.20 25.55 16.63
C ALA A 144 21.13 24.64 17.27
N PHE A 145 20.43 23.83 16.46
CA PHE A 145 19.48 22.82 16.94
C PHE A 145 20.17 21.81 17.88
N PHE A 146 21.25 21.16 17.43
CA PHE A 146 21.92 20.14 18.24
C PHE A 146 22.64 20.72 19.47
N THR A 147 23.12 21.97 19.40
CA THR A 147 23.68 22.67 20.57
C THR A 147 22.62 22.97 21.61
N ALA A 148 21.47 23.54 21.20
CA ALA A 148 20.37 23.83 22.11
C ALA A 148 19.81 22.53 22.73
N ALA A 149 19.64 21.48 21.93
CA ALA A 149 19.24 20.16 22.44
C ALA A 149 20.29 19.61 23.42
N GLY A 150 21.58 19.71 23.12
CA GLY A 150 22.65 19.30 24.03
C GLY A 150 22.58 20.01 25.39
N VAL A 151 22.20 21.29 25.42
CA VAL A 151 21.94 22.02 26.68
C VAL A 151 20.77 21.40 27.45
N LEU A 152 19.65 21.07 26.78
CA LEU A 152 18.49 20.47 27.43
C LEU A 152 18.80 19.09 28.03
N TYR A 153 19.64 18.29 27.38
CA TYR A 153 20.05 16.97 27.85
C TYR A 153 21.10 17.03 28.97
N ALA A 154 21.97 18.05 28.96
CA ALA A 154 23.05 18.17 29.94
C ALA A 154 22.67 18.97 31.19
N THR A 155 21.66 19.85 31.12
CA THR A 155 21.37 20.83 32.17
C THR A 155 20.08 20.49 32.92
N PRO A 156 20.13 20.21 34.25
CA PRO A 156 18.94 19.91 35.03
C PRO A 156 17.94 21.06 35.09
N ASP A 157 16.64 20.74 35.24
CA ASP A 157 15.53 21.70 35.26
C ASP A 157 15.77 22.94 36.14
N ALA A 158 16.18 22.75 37.39
CA ALA A 158 16.36 23.85 38.32
C ALA A 158 17.50 24.81 37.90
N GLU A 159 18.53 24.29 37.24
CA GLU A 159 19.64 25.09 36.73
C GLU A 159 19.26 25.79 35.43
N GLY A 160 18.70 25.06 34.48
CA GLY A 160 18.28 25.63 33.21
C GLY A 160 17.17 26.66 33.35
N ALA A 161 16.20 26.46 34.25
CA ALA A 161 15.17 27.47 34.53
C ALA A 161 15.74 28.79 35.09
N ARG A 162 16.87 28.73 35.82
CA ARG A 162 17.59 29.95 36.27
C ARG A 162 18.37 30.61 35.14
N ALA A 163 18.93 29.82 34.23
CA ALA A 163 19.77 30.33 33.14
C ALA A 163 18.96 30.84 31.94
N TYR A 164 17.89 30.14 31.59
CA TYR A 164 17.13 30.31 30.35
C TYR A 164 15.65 30.72 30.59
N GLY A 165 15.23 30.79 31.86
CA GLY A 165 13.90 31.24 32.25
C GLY A 165 12.84 30.13 32.31
N ARG A 166 11.59 30.53 32.58
CA ARG A 166 10.50 29.60 32.93
C ARG A 166 10.08 28.61 31.84
N ALA A 167 10.35 28.93 30.57
CA ALA A 167 10.01 28.08 29.43
C ALA A 167 10.98 26.89 29.30
N TYR A 168 12.14 26.95 29.95
CA TYR A 168 13.12 25.88 29.96
C TYR A 168 12.56 24.62 30.61
N LYS A 169 12.76 23.49 29.94
CA LYS A 169 12.57 22.13 30.44
C LYS A 169 13.73 21.28 29.95
N SER A 170 14.35 20.54 30.86
CA SER A 170 15.41 19.57 30.54
C SER A 170 14.83 18.34 29.84
N ALA A 171 15.67 17.56 29.18
CA ALA A 171 15.26 16.30 28.55
C ALA A 171 14.56 15.36 29.56
N ALA A 172 14.99 15.35 30.83
CA ALA A 172 14.39 14.52 31.88
C ALA A 172 12.90 14.77 32.08
N TYR A 173 12.42 16.02 31.92
CA TYR A 173 11.00 16.34 31.98
C TYR A 173 10.21 15.62 30.88
N PHE A 174 10.71 15.67 29.65
CA PHE A 174 10.07 15.06 28.49
C PHE A 174 10.09 13.54 28.55
N ILE A 175 11.25 12.97 28.93
CA ILE A 175 11.45 11.53 29.10
C ILE A 175 10.48 10.99 30.17
N ALA A 176 10.39 11.66 31.33
CA ALA A 176 9.48 11.26 32.40
C ALA A 176 8.01 11.37 31.98
N THR A 177 7.62 12.48 31.33
CA THR A 177 6.24 12.70 30.88
C THR A 177 5.79 11.61 29.92
N HIS A 178 6.60 11.31 28.90
CA HIS A 178 6.28 10.27 27.92
C HIS A 178 6.26 8.88 28.56
N ASN A 179 7.21 8.58 29.45
CA ASN A 179 7.27 7.29 30.15
C ASN A 179 6.09 7.09 31.11
N GLU A 180 5.62 8.14 31.77
CA GLU A 180 4.44 8.09 32.64
C GLU A 180 3.16 7.83 31.84
N LEU A 181 2.97 8.51 30.71
CA LEU A 181 1.74 8.41 29.91
C LEU A 181 1.67 7.11 29.09
N SER A 182 2.79 6.66 28.52
CA SER A 182 2.83 5.43 27.71
C SER A 182 3.15 4.18 28.52
N GLY A 183 3.88 4.34 29.64
CA GLY A 183 4.22 3.25 30.55
C GLY A 183 3.15 2.95 31.60
N ASP A 184 1.95 3.55 31.51
CA ASP A 184 0.87 3.32 32.46
C ASP A 184 0.32 1.88 32.38
N ARG A 185 -0.04 1.36 33.55
CA ARG A 185 -0.54 -0.02 33.75
C ARG A 185 -1.89 -0.27 33.10
N THR A 186 -2.72 0.76 33.00
CA THR A 186 -4.12 0.66 32.57
C THR A 186 -4.26 0.66 31.06
N CYS A 187 -3.62 1.61 30.37
CA CYS A 187 -3.59 1.69 28.91
C CYS A 187 -2.47 2.65 28.44
N ASP A 188 -2.31 2.83 27.13
CA ASP A 188 -1.38 3.83 26.58
C ASP A 188 -2.09 5.16 26.42
N HIS A 189 -1.73 6.17 27.20
CA HIS A 189 -2.40 7.48 27.13
C HIS A 189 -1.87 8.36 25.99
N PHE A 190 -0.86 7.90 25.24
CA PHE A 190 -0.12 8.69 24.26
C PHE A 190 -0.13 8.08 22.85
N HIS A 191 -0.26 6.76 22.74
CA HIS A 191 -0.28 5.99 21.48
C HIS A 191 -1.53 5.13 21.35
N ASP A 192 -1.68 4.48 20.21
CA ASP A 192 -2.70 3.46 19.92
C ASP A 192 -4.14 4.02 19.93
N GLY A 193 -4.32 5.30 19.62
CA GLY A 193 -5.64 5.94 19.52
C GLY A 193 -5.58 7.35 18.90
N LEU A 194 -6.74 7.98 18.66
CA LEU A 194 -6.85 9.24 17.91
C LEU A 194 -6.16 10.44 18.60
N GLY A 195 -5.81 10.33 19.87
CA GLY A 195 -5.05 11.34 20.60
C GLY A 195 -3.59 11.46 20.16
N PHE A 196 -3.03 10.47 19.46
CA PHE A 196 -1.60 10.40 19.14
C PHE A 196 -1.06 11.66 18.43
N LEU A 197 -1.64 12.01 17.27
CA LEU A 197 -1.15 13.12 16.44
C LEU A 197 -1.17 14.47 17.19
N PRO A 198 -2.30 14.92 17.76
CA PRO A 198 -2.32 16.20 18.47
C PRO A 198 -1.43 16.20 19.73
N GLN A 199 -1.34 15.08 20.45
CA GLN A 199 -0.45 15.00 21.62
C GLN A 199 1.02 15.08 21.24
N HIS A 200 1.47 14.38 20.18
CA HIS A 200 2.85 14.44 19.72
C HIS A 200 3.20 15.78 19.07
N ALA A 201 2.26 16.44 18.39
CA ALA A 201 2.43 17.81 17.92
C ALA A 201 2.62 18.80 19.09
N ALA A 202 1.80 18.67 20.15
CA ALA A 202 1.92 19.47 21.38
C ALA A 202 3.23 19.19 22.14
N PHE A 203 3.62 17.92 22.26
CA PHE A 203 4.86 17.52 22.93
C PHE A 203 6.10 18.05 22.19
N THR A 204 6.12 17.93 20.87
CA THR A 204 7.20 18.47 20.03
C THR A 204 7.25 19.99 20.10
N LEU A 205 6.10 20.67 20.07
CA LEU A 205 6.04 22.12 20.25
C LEU A 205 6.56 22.54 21.63
N ARG A 206 6.24 21.79 22.69
CA ARG A 206 6.74 22.07 24.04
C ARG A 206 8.27 21.90 24.13
N PHE A 207 8.83 20.89 23.47
CA PHE A 207 10.29 20.74 23.35
C PHE A 207 10.91 21.88 22.56
N GLU A 208 10.29 22.29 21.45
CA GLU A 208 10.74 23.43 20.66
C GLU A 208 10.77 24.72 21.48
N ARG A 209 9.78 24.96 22.36
CA ARG A 209 9.80 26.09 23.30
C ARG A 209 10.97 26.04 24.28
N ALA A 210 11.33 24.85 24.76
CA ALA A 210 12.49 24.67 25.62
C ALA A 210 13.79 24.97 24.86
N LEU A 211 13.92 24.52 23.60
CA LEU A 211 15.05 24.87 22.73
C LEU A 211 15.12 26.39 22.52
N GLN A 212 13.98 27.04 22.25
CA GLN A 212 13.88 28.48 22.03
C GLN A 212 14.24 29.32 23.26
N SER A 213 14.15 28.74 24.47
CA SER A 213 14.65 29.41 25.69
C SER A 213 16.18 29.48 25.73
N VAL A 214 16.87 28.58 25.03
CA VAL A 214 18.33 28.54 24.88
C VAL A 214 18.76 29.36 23.68
N ASP A 215 18.16 29.13 22.52
CA ASP A 215 18.35 29.92 21.30
C ASP A 215 16.99 30.20 20.62
N PRO A 216 16.49 31.44 20.64
CA PRO A 216 15.15 31.77 20.16
C PRO A 216 14.96 31.59 18.65
N LYS A 217 16.04 31.40 17.87
CA LYS A 217 15.99 31.17 16.42
C LYS A 217 15.70 29.72 16.03
N VAL A 218 15.84 28.78 16.98
CA VAL A 218 15.76 27.34 16.71
C VAL A 218 14.30 26.88 16.54
N SER A 219 14.08 26.07 15.52
CA SER A 219 12.88 25.24 15.32
C SER A 219 13.28 23.77 15.28
N VAL A 220 12.36 22.86 15.62
CA VAL A 220 12.61 21.41 15.47
C VAL A 220 12.52 21.06 13.98
N PRO A 221 13.55 20.42 13.39
CA PRO A 221 13.46 19.91 12.01
C PRO A 221 12.57 18.67 11.93
N TYR A 222 12.16 18.28 10.73
CA TYR A 222 11.63 16.94 10.49
C TYR A 222 12.70 16.04 9.87
N TRP A 223 12.65 14.75 10.16
CA TRP A 223 13.47 13.72 9.53
C TRP A 223 12.58 12.86 8.64
N ASP A 224 12.65 13.10 7.33
CA ASP A 224 11.91 12.29 6.38
C ASP A 224 12.64 10.94 6.18
N TYR A 225 12.19 9.94 6.94
CA TYR A 225 12.74 8.60 6.96
C TYR A 225 12.37 7.75 5.73
N THR A 226 11.44 8.22 4.88
CA THR A 226 11.17 7.56 3.59
C THR A 226 12.31 7.75 2.59
N ILE A 227 13.21 8.72 2.84
CA ILE A 227 14.47 8.86 2.10
C ILE A 227 15.39 7.67 2.40
N GLU A 228 15.47 7.23 3.66
CA GLU A 228 16.24 6.03 4.00
C GLU A 228 15.65 4.77 3.34
N ALA A 229 14.31 4.63 3.29
CA ALA A 229 13.67 3.53 2.57
C ALA A 229 13.95 3.57 1.06
N HIS A 230 13.91 4.77 0.44
CA HIS A 230 14.30 4.96 -0.95
C HIS A 230 15.76 4.55 -1.20
N ASP A 231 16.68 4.94 -0.32
CA ASP A 231 18.10 4.61 -0.44
C ASP A 231 18.34 3.10 -0.25
N VAL A 232 17.59 2.44 0.65
CA VAL A 232 17.57 0.99 0.81
C VAL A 232 17.12 0.30 -0.49
N ALA A 233 16.03 0.78 -1.11
CA ALA A 233 15.53 0.25 -2.36
C ALA A 233 16.56 0.40 -3.50
N LEU A 234 17.19 1.57 -3.62
CA LEU A 234 18.24 1.81 -4.62
C LEU A 234 19.50 0.95 -4.39
N ALA A 235 19.85 0.70 -3.14
CA ALA A 235 21.02 -0.09 -2.79
C ALA A 235 20.77 -1.61 -2.87
N GLY A 236 19.51 -2.06 -2.81
CA GLY A 236 19.16 -3.47 -2.63
C GLY A 236 19.72 -4.04 -1.31
N ASP A 237 19.90 -3.19 -0.29
CA ASP A 237 20.61 -3.52 0.95
C ASP A 237 19.94 -2.83 2.15
N MET A 238 19.29 -3.62 3.02
CA MET A 238 18.69 -3.11 4.27
C MET A 238 19.70 -2.46 5.21
N ALA A 239 21.00 -2.71 5.08
CA ALA A 239 22.00 -1.98 5.87
C ALA A 239 22.25 -0.55 5.35
N ALA A 240 21.65 -0.14 4.23
CA ALA A 240 21.85 1.19 3.65
C ALA A 240 21.34 2.33 4.53
N TRP A 241 20.19 2.18 5.19
CA TRP A 241 19.65 3.22 6.07
C TRP A 241 20.63 3.63 7.18
N ARG A 242 21.46 2.69 7.64
CA ARG A 242 22.47 2.90 8.70
C ARG A 242 23.60 3.81 8.25
N ARG A 243 23.84 3.90 6.95
CA ARG A 243 24.85 4.78 6.35
C ARG A 243 24.31 6.18 6.10
N SER A 244 23.05 6.43 6.43
CA SER A 244 22.44 7.74 6.29
C SER A 244 23.26 8.80 7.02
N PRO A 245 23.46 9.98 6.42
CA PRO A 245 24.16 11.08 7.07
C PRO A 245 23.54 11.50 8.41
N VAL A 246 22.28 11.15 8.68
CA VAL A 246 21.62 11.49 9.96
C VAL A 246 22.27 10.81 11.16
N PHE A 247 22.95 9.67 10.96
CA PHE A 247 23.63 8.90 12.01
C PHE A 247 25.12 9.21 12.15
N ARG A 248 25.58 10.35 11.61
CA ARG A 248 26.95 10.83 11.88
C ARG A 248 27.10 11.24 13.35
N ASP A 249 28.33 11.13 13.85
CA ASP A 249 28.73 11.45 15.23
C ASP A 249 28.29 12.84 15.71
N ASP A 250 28.30 13.84 14.83
CA ASP A 250 27.92 15.21 15.12
C ASP A 250 26.39 15.45 15.09
N TRP A 251 25.61 14.51 14.54
CA TRP A 251 24.14 14.54 14.41
C TRP A 251 23.49 13.58 15.41
N PHE A 252 22.74 12.55 14.99
CA PHE A 252 22.10 11.59 15.92
C PHE A 252 23.07 10.57 16.52
N GLY A 253 24.30 10.48 16.02
CA GLY A 253 25.26 9.44 16.39
C GLY A 253 24.89 8.06 15.83
N ASP A 254 25.81 7.10 15.99
CA ASP A 254 25.70 5.75 15.44
C ASP A 254 24.36 5.08 15.80
N ALA A 255 23.64 4.60 14.78
CA ALA A 255 22.41 3.83 14.98
C ALA A 255 22.66 2.45 15.60
N GLN A 256 23.89 1.91 15.50
CA GLN A 256 24.22 0.53 15.87
C GLN A 256 25.56 0.43 16.61
N PRO A 257 25.68 1.11 17.76
CA PRO A 257 26.94 1.15 18.48
C PRO A 257 27.36 -0.23 19.00
N GLU A 258 28.66 -0.50 18.99
CA GLU A 258 29.24 -1.71 19.56
C GLU A 258 28.90 -1.82 21.05
N GLY A 259 28.36 -2.97 21.48
CA GLY A 259 27.91 -3.18 22.85
C GLY A 259 26.62 -2.42 23.20
N HIS A 260 25.89 -1.93 22.20
CA HIS A 260 24.58 -1.28 22.28
C HIS A 260 24.56 0.10 22.95
N VAL A 261 25.60 0.50 23.68
CA VAL A 261 25.69 1.85 24.26
C VAL A 261 26.19 2.84 23.23
N VAL A 262 25.47 3.94 23.00
CA VAL A 262 25.97 5.06 22.19
C VAL A 262 27.20 5.63 22.89
N ASN A 263 28.39 5.33 22.37
CA ASN A 263 29.68 5.53 23.04
C ASN A 263 30.59 6.55 22.35
N ALA A 264 30.15 7.09 21.21
CA ALA A 264 30.83 8.09 20.39
C ALA A 264 29.84 9.18 19.93
N GLY A 265 30.38 10.26 19.37
CA GLY A 265 29.58 11.40 18.93
C GLY A 265 29.02 12.28 20.06
N ARG A 266 28.14 13.22 19.68
CA ARG A 266 27.57 14.25 20.55
C ARG A 266 26.78 13.68 21.72
N TRP A 267 26.14 12.53 21.51
CA TRP A 267 25.25 11.88 22.48
C TRP A 267 25.90 10.71 23.21
N ALA A 268 27.22 10.58 23.10
CA ALA A 268 28.00 9.55 23.78
C ALA A 268 27.71 9.55 25.29
N TYR A 269 27.34 8.40 25.82
CA TYR A 269 27.06 8.19 27.25
C TYR A 269 25.99 9.14 27.81
N THR A 270 25.00 9.51 26.99
CA THR A 270 23.80 10.21 27.47
C THR A 270 23.18 9.40 28.61
N ALA A 271 23.13 9.98 29.81
CA ALA A 271 22.73 9.27 31.02
C ALA A 271 21.22 9.10 31.09
N VAL A 272 20.78 7.91 31.49
CA VAL A 272 19.36 7.65 31.79
C VAL A 272 19.08 8.19 33.18
N ALA A 273 18.06 9.04 33.30
CA ALA A 273 17.66 9.61 34.58
C ALA A 273 17.17 8.52 35.55
N ARG A 274 17.42 8.73 36.85
CA ARG A 274 16.87 7.89 37.90
C ARG A 274 15.52 8.41 38.34
N ALA A 275 14.58 7.48 38.51
CA ALA A 275 13.24 7.76 38.97
C ALA A 275 13.21 8.16 40.44
N SER A 276 12.35 9.14 40.77
CA SER A 276 11.84 9.37 42.11
C SER A 276 10.79 8.30 42.46
N PRO A 277 10.41 8.11 43.74
CA PRO A 277 9.44 7.07 44.13
C PRO A 277 8.06 7.15 43.49
N SER A 278 7.69 8.30 42.91
CA SER A 278 6.44 8.55 42.21
C SER A 278 6.48 8.22 40.72
N ASP A 279 7.68 8.06 40.15
CA ASP A 279 7.86 8.07 38.70
C ASP A 279 7.77 6.64 38.16
N THR A 280 7.24 6.50 36.95
CA THR A 280 7.26 5.21 36.24
C THR A 280 8.70 4.87 35.86
N ALA A 281 9.13 3.64 36.19
CA ALA A 281 10.51 3.20 36.03
C ALA A 281 10.60 1.69 35.88
N ASN A 282 11.73 1.20 35.36
CA ASN A 282 12.04 -0.22 35.41
C ASN A 282 12.53 -0.67 36.80
N ALA A 283 12.74 -1.98 36.97
CA ALA A 283 13.19 -2.58 38.22
C ALA A 283 14.48 -1.96 38.80
N TYR A 284 15.34 -1.37 37.98
CA TYR A 284 16.61 -0.77 38.43
C TYR A 284 16.47 0.71 38.82
N GLY A 285 15.27 1.27 38.77
CA GLY A 285 14.99 2.67 39.08
C GLY A 285 15.48 3.64 38.00
N LEU A 286 15.65 3.17 36.76
CA LEU A 286 15.90 4.00 35.60
C LEU A 286 14.56 4.37 34.96
N ILE A 287 14.41 5.62 34.51
CA ILE A 287 13.21 6.09 33.80
C ILE A 287 13.18 5.40 32.42
N ARG A 288 12.51 4.25 32.40
CA ARG A 288 12.29 3.32 31.31
C ARG A 288 10.95 2.64 31.54
N ALA A 289 10.43 1.98 30.51
CA ALA A 289 9.24 1.15 30.62
C ALA A 289 9.36 0.15 31.78
N PRO A 290 8.30 -0.07 32.57
CA PRO A 290 8.32 -1.05 33.66
C PRO A 290 8.74 -2.46 33.25
N TRP A 291 8.44 -2.85 31.99
CA TRP A 291 8.78 -4.14 31.42
C TRP A 291 10.16 -4.21 30.73
N ASN A 292 10.91 -3.10 30.67
CA ASN A 292 12.24 -3.06 30.08
C ASN A 292 13.32 -3.44 31.11
N VAL A 293 13.93 -4.62 30.98
CA VAL A 293 14.92 -5.11 31.95
C VAL A 293 16.33 -4.54 31.75
N ASN A 294 16.48 -3.59 30.83
CA ASN A 294 17.75 -2.93 30.54
C ASN A 294 18.27 -2.13 31.75
N LYS A 295 19.36 -2.61 32.36
CA LYS A 295 20.02 -1.97 33.51
C LYS A 295 21.12 -0.98 33.16
N VAL A 296 21.42 -0.80 31.88
CA VAL A 296 22.52 0.05 31.42
C VAL A 296 22.15 1.52 31.67
N PRO A 297 22.96 2.31 32.42
CA PRO A 297 22.59 3.66 32.83
C PRO A 297 22.80 4.73 31.73
N TYR A 298 22.94 4.30 30.47
CA TYR A 298 23.20 5.15 29.32
C TYR A 298 22.27 4.79 28.17
N LEU A 299 22.12 5.73 27.23
CA LEU A 299 21.42 5.56 25.96
C LEU A 299 21.93 4.32 25.20
N THR A 300 20.99 3.47 24.82
CA THR A 300 21.20 2.21 24.13
C THR A 300 20.37 2.09 22.85
N ARG A 301 20.98 1.48 21.83
CA ARG A 301 20.39 1.18 20.52
C ARG A 301 20.76 -0.24 20.10
N ALA A 302 19.91 -0.91 19.34
CA ALA A 302 20.17 -2.27 18.88
C ALA A 302 19.70 -2.48 17.44
N ASN A 303 20.43 -3.35 16.75
CA ASN A 303 20.23 -3.65 15.32
C ASN A 303 19.35 -4.86 15.04
N THR A 304 18.94 -5.54 16.10
CA THR A 304 18.10 -6.72 16.05
C THR A 304 17.01 -6.62 17.10
N THR A 305 15.89 -7.26 16.82
CA THR A 305 14.76 -7.42 17.73
C THR A 305 14.57 -8.92 17.95
N PHE A 306 14.84 -9.38 19.17
CA PHE A 306 14.71 -10.78 19.56
C PHE A 306 15.47 -11.78 18.67
N GLY A 307 16.63 -11.38 18.14
CA GLY A 307 17.48 -12.18 17.27
C GLY A 307 17.26 -11.97 15.76
N PHE A 308 16.15 -11.34 15.36
CA PHE A 308 15.90 -11.02 13.95
C PHE A 308 16.46 -9.65 13.58
N SER A 309 17.03 -9.56 12.36
CA SER A 309 17.31 -8.26 11.75
C SER A 309 16.01 -7.65 11.24
N LEU A 310 15.90 -6.34 11.33
CA LEU A 310 14.74 -5.65 10.80
C LEU A 310 14.73 -5.73 9.28
N SER A 311 13.56 -6.05 8.75
CA SER A 311 13.30 -6.27 7.33
C SER A 311 12.63 -5.06 6.66
N ASP A 312 12.28 -4.02 7.41
CA ASP A 312 11.49 -2.89 6.92
C ASP A 312 11.92 -1.53 7.50
N VAL A 313 11.70 -0.46 6.72
CA VAL A 313 11.88 0.97 7.05
C VAL A 313 10.68 1.70 6.46
N PRO A 314 9.99 2.62 7.17
CA PRO A 314 8.81 3.28 6.62
C PRO A 314 9.09 3.89 5.25
N SER A 315 8.33 3.44 4.26
CA SER A 315 8.59 3.67 2.85
C SER A 315 7.69 4.75 2.24
N CYS A 316 8.01 5.15 1.01
CA CYS A 316 7.11 5.98 0.21
C CYS A 316 5.74 5.30 -0.02
N ALA A 317 5.70 3.96 -0.06
CA ALA A 317 4.44 3.21 -0.13
C ALA A 317 3.61 3.41 1.13
N ASP A 318 4.22 3.36 2.31
CA ASP A 318 3.52 3.53 3.59
C ASP A 318 2.96 4.95 3.74
N HIS A 319 3.77 5.96 3.41
CA HIS A 319 3.33 7.36 3.42
C HIS A 319 2.28 7.63 2.36
N TYR A 320 2.41 7.08 1.15
CA TYR A 320 1.39 7.20 0.12
C TYR A 320 0.07 6.54 0.53
N SER A 321 0.14 5.32 1.08
CA SER A 321 -1.01 4.52 1.50
C SER A 321 -1.80 5.23 2.59
N VAL A 322 -1.15 5.69 3.66
CA VAL A 322 -1.85 6.44 4.71
C VAL A 322 -2.43 7.76 4.21
N MET A 323 -1.79 8.42 3.24
CA MET A 323 -2.32 9.65 2.63
C MET A 323 -3.56 9.42 1.75
N GLN A 324 -3.83 8.17 1.34
CA GLN A 324 -5.07 7.80 0.65
C GLN A 324 -6.24 7.58 1.62
N THR A 325 -5.97 7.38 2.91
CA THR A 325 -7.01 7.27 3.93
C THR A 325 -7.68 8.63 4.13
N THR A 326 -8.97 8.70 3.77
CA THR A 326 -9.71 9.97 3.71
C THR A 326 -10.60 10.24 4.92
N ALA A 327 -10.84 9.26 5.81
CA ALA A 327 -11.55 9.48 7.07
C ALA A 327 -10.54 9.73 8.22
N TRP A 328 -10.85 10.68 9.11
CA TRP A 328 -9.99 10.99 10.27
C TRP A 328 -9.81 9.80 11.22
N SER A 329 -10.89 9.05 11.48
CA SER A 329 -10.86 7.88 12.38
C SER A 329 -9.85 6.81 11.93
N ASP A 330 -9.67 6.68 10.62
CA ASP A 330 -8.79 5.68 10.03
C ASP A 330 -7.38 6.27 9.90
N PHE A 331 -7.24 7.48 9.35
CA PHE A 331 -5.95 8.14 9.18
C PHE A 331 -5.22 8.34 10.52
N GLY A 332 -5.93 8.82 11.54
CA GLY A 332 -5.37 9.11 12.85
C GLY A 332 -4.86 7.85 13.57
N VAL A 333 -5.41 6.67 13.26
CA VAL A 333 -4.96 5.38 13.79
C VAL A 333 -3.83 4.81 12.92
N ASP A 334 -4.04 4.71 11.61
CA ASP A 334 -3.12 4.02 10.68
C ASP A 334 -1.74 4.70 10.60
N VAL A 335 -1.68 6.02 10.71
CA VAL A 335 -0.44 6.80 10.64
C VAL A 335 0.56 6.46 11.75
N GLN A 336 0.12 5.83 12.84
CA GLN A 336 0.94 5.47 14.00
C GLN A 336 1.84 4.26 13.75
N TYR A 337 1.41 3.36 12.86
CA TYR A 337 2.00 2.03 12.66
C TYR A 337 3.06 2.05 11.55
N ASN A 338 2.85 1.39 10.41
CA ASN A 338 3.91 1.22 9.40
C ASN A 338 4.49 2.55 8.87
N ALA A 339 3.68 3.60 8.77
CA ALA A 339 4.14 4.93 8.35
C ALA A 339 5.04 5.64 9.39
N HIS A 340 5.17 5.11 10.61
CA HIS A 340 5.86 5.73 11.75
C HIS A 340 6.54 4.72 12.68
N GLY A 341 5.78 3.89 13.39
CA GLY A 341 6.23 3.02 14.48
C GLY A 341 7.42 2.11 14.15
N THR A 342 7.56 1.68 12.91
CA THR A 342 8.71 0.87 12.44
C THR A 342 10.04 1.62 12.56
N VAL A 343 10.07 2.95 12.52
CA VAL A 343 11.28 3.77 12.73
C VAL A 343 11.85 3.64 14.14
N HIS A 344 10.97 3.45 15.14
CA HIS A 344 11.39 3.26 16.54
C HIS A 344 12.02 1.88 16.74
N ALA A 345 11.45 0.85 16.09
CA ALA A 345 12.05 -0.48 16.05
C ALA A 345 13.40 -0.48 15.34
N MET A 346 13.52 0.27 14.22
CA MET A 346 14.75 0.47 13.43
C MET A 346 15.97 0.85 14.27
N ILE A 347 15.77 1.70 15.28
CA ILE A 347 16.84 2.28 16.10
C ILE A 347 16.96 1.56 17.45
N GLY A 348 15.84 1.25 18.09
CA GLY A 348 15.82 0.75 19.46
C GLY A 348 16.17 -0.72 19.58
N GLY A 349 15.52 -1.58 18.78
CA GLY A 349 15.69 -3.04 18.86
C GLY A 349 15.45 -3.65 20.25
N VAL A 350 15.63 -4.98 20.35
CA VAL A 350 15.52 -5.74 21.61
C VAL A 350 16.63 -6.79 21.69
N THR A 351 17.41 -6.75 22.77
CA THR A 351 18.56 -7.63 23.01
C THR A 351 18.38 -8.44 24.29
N GLY A 352 19.31 -9.35 24.61
CA GLY A 352 19.26 -10.14 25.84
C GLY A 352 18.18 -11.23 25.87
N ALA A 353 17.40 -11.37 24.78
CA ALA A 353 16.45 -12.46 24.56
C ALA A 353 16.48 -12.86 23.08
N ASP A 354 16.77 -14.13 22.77
CA ASP A 354 16.86 -14.65 21.40
C ASP A 354 15.67 -15.58 21.10
N LEU A 355 14.54 -14.97 20.71
CA LEU A 355 13.36 -15.75 20.31
C LEU A 355 13.57 -16.43 18.96
N GLN A 356 14.40 -15.89 18.07
CA GLN A 356 14.75 -16.54 16.81
C GLN A 356 15.29 -17.96 17.05
N ALA A 357 16.35 -18.08 17.84
CA ALA A 357 16.96 -19.37 18.13
C ALA A 357 15.96 -20.33 18.82
N LYS A 358 15.14 -19.80 19.74
CA LYS A 358 14.17 -20.60 20.49
C LYS A 358 13.04 -21.12 19.61
N LEU A 359 12.38 -20.25 18.85
CA LEU A 359 11.24 -20.60 17.99
C LEU A 359 11.67 -21.50 16.82
N LEU A 360 12.81 -21.20 16.17
CA LEU A 360 13.34 -22.09 15.13
C LEU A 360 13.79 -23.44 15.70
N GLY A 361 14.32 -23.47 16.93
CA GLY A 361 14.67 -24.69 17.65
C GLY A 361 13.47 -25.60 17.95
N LEU A 362 12.28 -25.02 18.12
CA LEU A 362 11.01 -25.75 18.24
C LEU A 362 10.51 -26.34 16.90
N GLY A 363 11.24 -26.09 15.81
CA GLY A 363 10.88 -26.52 14.47
C GLY A 363 9.78 -25.68 13.83
N MET A 364 9.60 -24.43 14.28
CA MET A 364 8.64 -23.51 13.67
C MET A 364 9.06 -23.14 12.23
N ARG A 365 8.07 -22.71 11.45
CA ARG A 365 8.29 -22.12 10.12
C ARG A 365 8.98 -20.75 10.31
N ALA A 366 9.82 -20.34 9.36
CA ALA A 366 10.65 -19.14 9.54
C ALA A 366 9.81 -17.86 9.70
N ILE A 367 8.80 -17.67 8.85
CA ILE A 367 7.95 -16.48 8.83
C ILE A 367 7.13 -16.34 10.14
N PRO A 368 6.38 -17.37 10.61
CA PRO A 368 5.71 -17.28 11.91
C PRO A 368 6.66 -16.99 13.08
N ALA A 369 7.87 -17.58 13.07
CA ALA A 369 8.86 -17.33 14.12
C ALA A 369 9.37 -15.88 14.11
N GLU A 370 9.59 -15.31 12.92
CA GLU A 370 9.98 -13.91 12.73
C GLU A 370 8.88 -12.96 13.21
N ASN A 371 7.64 -13.15 12.78
CA ASN A 371 6.51 -12.31 13.17
C ASN A 371 6.27 -12.32 14.69
N ILE A 372 6.29 -13.51 15.33
CA ILE A 372 6.16 -13.62 16.80
C ILE A 372 7.28 -12.85 17.50
N ALA A 373 8.52 -12.97 17.02
CA ALA A 373 9.66 -12.31 17.63
C ALA A 373 9.65 -10.79 17.44
N LEU A 374 9.26 -10.30 16.25
CA LEU A 374 9.16 -8.87 15.98
C LEU A 374 8.01 -8.21 16.74
N GLU A 375 6.89 -8.92 16.98
CA GLU A 375 5.77 -8.42 17.79
C GLU A 375 5.97 -8.63 19.31
N ALA A 376 6.92 -9.48 19.72
CA ALA A 376 7.06 -9.89 21.12
C ALA A 376 7.21 -8.72 22.11
N PHE A 377 7.81 -7.59 21.73
CA PHE A 377 7.89 -6.41 22.60
C PHE A 377 6.50 -5.83 22.91
N ALA A 378 5.60 -5.81 21.91
CA ALA A 378 4.22 -5.40 22.05
C ALA A 378 3.39 -6.44 22.81
N THR A 379 3.58 -7.73 22.50
CA THR A 379 2.89 -8.82 23.21
C THR A 379 3.27 -8.85 24.70
N GLN A 380 4.53 -8.61 25.05
CA GLN A 380 4.97 -8.52 26.44
C GLN A 380 4.39 -7.30 27.17
N LYS A 381 4.28 -6.16 26.49
CA LYS A 381 3.55 -4.98 26.97
C LYS A 381 2.07 -5.31 27.25
N ASN A 382 1.41 -6.06 26.37
CA ASN A 382 0.02 -6.48 26.55
C ASN A 382 -0.14 -7.50 27.70
N LEU A 383 0.72 -8.51 27.79
CA LEU A 383 0.77 -9.45 28.93
C LEU A 383 0.95 -8.68 30.25
N TRP A 384 1.82 -7.67 30.25
CA TRP A 384 1.98 -6.80 31.40
C TRP A 384 0.65 -6.13 31.69
N ARG A 385 0.11 -5.27 30.81
CA ARG A 385 -1.17 -4.56 31.00
C ARG A 385 -2.36 -5.44 31.39
N ALA A 386 -2.45 -6.67 30.89
CA ALA A 386 -3.49 -7.64 31.24
C ALA A 386 -3.39 -8.21 32.68
N GLY A 387 -2.33 -7.91 33.44
CA GLY A 387 -2.10 -8.50 34.77
C GLY A 387 -1.48 -9.90 34.71
N GLN A 388 -1.02 -10.31 33.52
CA GLN A 388 -0.54 -11.66 33.26
C GLN A 388 0.99 -11.75 33.42
N LEU A 389 1.72 -10.65 33.21
CA LEU A 389 3.15 -10.50 33.44
C LEU A 389 3.40 -9.42 34.51
N ASP A 390 4.20 -9.72 35.53
CA ASP A 390 4.61 -8.75 36.55
C ASP A 390 6.12 -8.59 36.60
N CYS A 391 6.56 -7.35 36.83
CA CYS A 391 7.96 -6.96 36.88
C CYS A 391 8.36 -6.59 38.32
N PRO A 392 9.59 -6.90 38.77
CA PRO A 392 10.07 -6.48 40.08
C PRO A 392 10.00 -4.96 40.24
N THR A 393 9.55 -4.49 41.41
CA THR A 393 9.44 -3.05 41.72
C THR A 393 10.75 -2.42 42.18
N GLY A 394 11.80 -3.23 42.38
CA GLY A 394 13.10 -2.75 42.81
C GLY A 394 14.18 -3.83 42.80
N CYS A 395 15.32 -3.49 42.20
CA CYS A 395 16.53 -4.27 42.12
C CYS A 395 17.74 -3.41 42.46
N SER A 396 18.76 -4.02 43.08
CA SER A 396 20.03 -3.34 43.25
C SER A 396 20.74 -3.18 41.89
N ALA A 397 21.57 -2.16 41.74
CA ALA A 397 22.26 -1.90 40.47
C ALA A 397 23.22 -3.04 40.05
N ASP A 398 23.71 -3.81 41.01
CA ASP A 398 24.58 -4.98 40.82
C ASP A 398 23.81 -6.30 40.66
N ALA A 399 22.48 -6.30 40.81
CA ALA A 399 21.68 -7.49 40.63
C ALA A 399 21.83 -8.07 39.19
N PRO A 400 21.96 -9.40 39.05
CA PRO A 400 21.90 -10.07 37.76
C PRO A 400 20.56 -9.80 37.05
N VAL A 401 20.58 -9.64 35.72
CA VAL A 401 19.35 -9.34 34.95
C VAL A 401 18.30 -10.44 35.08
N ASN A 402 18.72 -11.70 35.17
CA ASN A 402 17.83 -12.83 35.35
C ASN A 402 17.10 -12.85 36.70
N ASP A 403 17.64 -12.20 37.74
CA ASP A 403 16.98 -12.07 39.04
C ASP A 403 15.96 -10.92 39.06
N CYS A 404 15.97 -10.10 38.00
CA CYS A 404 15.24 -8.83 37.89
C CYS A 404 14.34 -8.75 36.66
N LYS A 405 14.08 -9.88 36.00
CA LYS A 405 13.21 -9.94 34.83
C LYS A 405 11.74 -10.08 35.21
N CYS A 406 10.87 -9.62 34.34
CA CYS A 406 9.43 -9.83 34.49
C CYS A 406 9.09 -11.32 34.32
N ALA A 407 8.07 -11.79 35.03
CA ALA A 407 7.61 -13.17 34.98
C ALA A 407 6.09 -13.24 34.99
N CYS A 408 5.53 -14.26 34.34
CA CYS A 408 4.09 -14.46 34.32
C CYS A 408 3.58 -14.93 35.68
N THR A 409 2.46 -14.38 36.12
CA THR A 409 1.97 -14.53 37.50
C THR A 409 1.46 -15.94 37.83
N ASN A 410 0.87 -16.64 36.85
CA ASN A 410 0.25 -17.96 37.04
C ASN A 410 0.64 -18.97 35.95
N LEU A 411 1.84 -18.84 35.36
CA LEU A 411 2.25 -19.62 34.20
C LEU A 411 2.05 -21.13 34.39
N GLN A 412 2.56 -21.72 35.47
CA GLN A 412 2.44 -23.18 35.68
C GLN A 412 0.98 -23.63 35.73
N THR A 413 0.10 -22.86 36.36
CA THR A 413 -1.34 -23.16 36.39
C THR A 413 -1.96 -23.08 35.00
N TRP A 414 -1.59 -22.09 34.18
CA TRP A 414 -2.10 -22.01 32.80
C TRP A 414 -1.62 -23.16 31.92
N LEU A 415 -0.37 -23.63 32.11
CA LEU A 415 0.15 -24.80 31.41
C LEU A 415 -0.58 -26.08 31.87
N ASP A 416 -0.75 -26.27 33.19
CA ASP A 416 -1.46 -27.43 33.75
C ASP A 416 -2.95 -27.49 33.32
N GLU A 417 -3.56 -26.33 33.04
CA GLU A 417 -4.95 -26.17 32.58
C GLU A 417 -5.10 -26.13 31.04
N ASP A 418 -4.03 -26.29 30.27
CA ASP A 418 -4.02 -26.22 28.79
C ASP A 418 -4.57 -24.88 28.23
N ARG A 419 -4.15 -23.77 28.83
CA ARG A 419 -4.63 -22.41 28.52
C ARG A 419 -3.66 -21.57 27.70
N ALA A 420 -2.51 -22.11 27.30
CA ALA A 420 -1.44 -21.33 26.68
C ALA A 420 -1.89 -20.61 25.40
N ALA A 421 -2.52 -21.33 24.46
CA ALA A 421 -3.07 -20.76 23.22
C ALA A 421 -4.11 -19.66 23.49
N GLY A 422 -5.01 -19.88 24.44
CA GLY A 422 -6.03 -18.89 24.80
C GLY A 422 -5.45 -17.62 25.43
N ILE A 423 -4.39 -17.73 26.22
CA ILE A 423 -3.67 -16.56 26.76
C ILE A 423 -2.97 -15.80 25.64
N LEU A 424 -2.25 -16.49 24.76
CA LEU A 424 -1.58 -15.89 23.60
C LEU A 424 -2.57 -15.12 22.71
N LEU A 425 -3.69 -15.75 22.37
CA LEU A 425 -4.77 -15.12 21.60
C LEU A 425 -5.36 -13.88 22.30
N SER A 426 -5.40 -13.85 23.63
CA SER A 426 -5.93 -12.71 24.40
C SER A 426 -5.02 -11.50 24.49
N VAL A 427 -3.80 -11.59 23.96
CA VAL A 427 -2.81 -10.49 23.99
C VAL A 427 -2.26 -10.15 22.61
N SER A 428 -2.57 -10.95 21.59
CA SER A 428 -2.28 -10.64 20.18
C SER A 428 -3.12 -11.51 19.23
N PRO A 429 -3.72 -10.92 18.18
CA PRO A 429 -4.56 -11.61 17.22
C PRO A 429 -3.76 -12.52 16.27
N ILE A 430 -2.43 -12.41 16.19
CA ILE A 430 -1.62 -13.31 15.34
C ILE A 430 -1.80 -14.77 15.76
N PHE A 431 -2.08 -15.00 17.04
CA PHE A 431 -2.30 -16.33 17.61
C PHE A 431 -3.72 -16.87 17.35
N ALA A 432 -4.56 -16.16 16.59
CA ALA A 432 -5.85 -16.69 16.11
C ALA A 432 -5.67 -17.71 14.98
N ASP A 433 -4.53 -17.68 14.29
CA ASP A 433 -4.16 -18.66 13.27
C ASP A 433 -3.27 -19.75 13.89
N ASP A 434 -3.72 -21.00 13.77
CA ASP A 434 -3.03 -22.20 14.24
C ASP A 434 -1.61 -22.34 13.63
N LEU A 435 -1.32 -21.66 12.52
CA LEU A 435 0.01 -21.55 11.93
C LEU A 435 1.07 -21.02 12.91
N TYR A 436 0.69 -20.09 13.80
CA TYR A 436 1.57 -19.46 14.78
C TYR A 436 1.69 -20.27 16.08
N LEU A 437 0.80 -21.24 16.27
CA LEU A 437 0.79 -22.11 17.44
C LEU A 437 1.36 -23.51 17.14
N THR A 438 1.67 -23.82 15.87
CA THR A 438 2.15 -25.14 15.46
C THR A 438 3.53 -25.12 14.80
N ASN A 439 4.31 -26.19 15.00
CA ASN A 439 5.57 -26.38 14.28
C ASN A 439 5.36 -27.01 12.88
N ARG A 440 6.43 -27.19 12.11
CA ARG A 440 6.39 -27.78 10.74
C ARG A 440 5.81 -29.20 10.67
N ARG A 441 5.66 -29.90 11.80
CA ARG A 441 5.07 -31.24 11.88
C ARG A 441 3.61 -31.21 12.36
N GLY A 442 3.02 -30.02 12.52
CA GLY A 442 1.67 -29.84 13.04
C GLY A 442 1.53 -30.05 14.56
N ALA A 443 2.65 -30.09 15.30
CA ALA A 443 2.60 -30.21 16.75
C ALA A 443 2.39 -28.83 17.39
N ASP A 444 1.48 -28.74 18.37
CA ASP A 444 1.25 -27.53 19.17
C ASP A 444 2.51 -27.18 19.98
N VAL A 445 2.89 -25.91 19.92
CA VAL A 445 4.04 -25.31 20.61
C VAL A 445 3.64 -24.07 21.42
N SER A 446 2.34 -23.83 21.61
CA SER A 446 1.78 -22.69 22.34
C SER A 446 2.36 -22.53 23.75
N GLU A 447 2.50 -23.62 24.50
CA GLU A 447 3.12 -23.63 25.83
C GLU A 447 4.56 -23.08 25.81
N ALA A 448 5.33 -23.45 24.78
CA ALA A 448 6.73 -23.04 24.65
C ALA A 448 6.86 -21.57 24.24
N ILE A 449 5.95 -21.09 23.37
CA ILE A 449 5.86 -19.68 22.98
C ILE A 449 5.49 -18.82 24.19
N LEU A 450 4.42 -19.17 24.92
CA LEU A 450 3.99 -18.43 26.10
C LEU A 450 5.09 -18.43 27.16
N SER A 451 5.73 -19.58 27.42
CA SER A 451 6.86 -19.66 28.34
C SER A 451 8.02 -18.75 27.93
N ALA A 452 8.30 -18.60 26.63
CA ALA A 452 9.32 -17.69 26.14
C ALA A 452 8.94 -16.21 26.36
N LEU A 453 7.70 -15.81 26.05
CA LEU A 453 7.20 -14.46 26.29
C LEU A 453 7.12 -14.11 27.79
N CYS A 454 6.90 -15.12 28.64
CA CYS A 454 6.99 -15.04 30.09
C CYS A 454 8.42 -15.04 30.65
N ASN A 455 9.43 -14.94 29.78
CA ASN A 455 10.85 -14.91 30.10
C ASN A 455 11.39 -16.17 30.84
N VAL A 456 10.84 -17.35 30.56
CA VAL A 456 11.32 -18.62 31.14
C VAL A 456 12.60 -19.10 30.44
N GLY A 457 13.73 -18.99 31.16
CA GLY A 457 15.06 -19.35 30.69
C GLY A 457 16.10 -18.30 31.05
N ASP A 458 17.36 -18.70 31.30
CA ASP A 458 18.44 -17.77 31.66
C ASP A 458 18.90 -16.89 30.48
N ASP A 459 18.46 -17.22 29.26
CA ASP A 459 18.74 -16.57 27.98
C ASP A 459 17.61 -15.64 27.51
N LEU A 460 16.57 -15.43 28.33
CA LEU A 460 15.42 -14.59 28.03
C LEU A 460 15.28 -13.45 29.04
N ALA A 461 16.00 -12.36 28.75
CA ALA A 461 16.03 -11.13 29.53
C ALA A 461 15.96 -9.91 28.58
N PRO A 462 14.77 -9.59 28.04
CA PRO A 462 14.60 -8.62 26.96
C PRO A 462 14.97 -7.19 27.38
N SER A 463 16.13 -6.74 26.95
CA SER A 463 16.61 -5.37 27.11
C SER A 463 16.24 -4.57 25.86
N ILE A 464 15.26 -3.69 25.99
CA ILE A 464 14.73 -2.86 24.90
C ILE A 464 15.61 -1.61 24.80
N GLY A 465 16.04 -1.26 23.58
CA GLY A 465 16.78 -0.02 23.36
C GLY A 465 15.87 1.20 23.43
N ASP A 466 16.47 2.34 23.78
CA ASP A 466 15.69 3.46 24.30
C ASP A 466 14.80 4.09 23.22
N SER A 467 15.14 4.03 21.93
CA SER A 467 14.26 4.55 20.87
C SER A 467 12.95 3.75 20.67
N LEU A 468 12.82 2.51 21.16
CA LEU A 468 11.63 1.66 20.96
C LEU A 468 10.64 1.68 22.13
N GLU A 469 11.08 2.10 23.32
CA GLU A 469 10.33 1.93 24.56
C GLU A 469 9.58 3.21 25.01
N SER A 470 8.86 3.16 26.14
CA SER A 470 8.04 4.29 26.61
C SER A 470 8.85 5.50 27.07
N ALA A 471 10.16 5.40 27.28
CA ALA A 471 11.06 6.52 27.53
C ALA A 471 11.82 6.99 26.27
N SER A 472 11.27 6.76 25.08
CA SER A 472 11.91 7.07 23.79
C SER A 472 12.39 8.50 23.53
N PRO A 473 11.87 9.57 24.19
CA PRO A 473 12.47 10.89 24.11
C PRO A 473 13.89 10.99 24.70
N LEU A 474 14.44 9.91 25.27
CA LEU A 474 15.85 9.79 25.64
C LEU A 474 16.76 9.74 24.41
N ASP A 475 16.25 9.29 23.27
CA ASP A 475 16.94 9.38 22.00
C ASP A 475 16.60 10.70 21.30
N ILE A 476 17.61 11.46 20.90
CA ILE A 476 17.42 12.76 20.23
C ILE A 476 16.68 12.62 18.88
N SER A 477 16.76 11.47 18.21
CA SER A 477 16.04 11.24 16.95
C SER A 477 14.53 11.27 17.13
N PHE A 478 14.01 11.06 18.35
CA PHE A 478 12.59 11.14 18.67
C PHE A 478 11.96 12.46 18.19
N TYR A 479 12.63 13.60 18.43
CA TYR A 479 12.01 14.90 18.17
C TYR A 479 11.90 15.23 16.68
N PRO A 480 12.87 14.89 15.81
CA PRO A 480 12.69 15.04 14.36
C PRO A 480 11.81 13.97 13.70
N THR A 481 11.60 12.81 14.32
CA THR A 481 10.72 11.76 13.78
C THR A 481 9.25 12.18 13.71
N HIS A 482 8.68 12.74 14.78
CA HIS A 482 7.23 13.02 14.87
C HIS A 482 6.74 14.18 13.96
N PRO A 483 7.53 15.24 13.71
CA PRO A 483 7.22 16.23 12.68
C PRO A 483 6.97 15.63 11.29
N THR A 484 7.50 14.45 10.97
CA THR A 484 7.27 13.80 9.68
C THR A 484 5.82 13.35 9.51
N VAL A 485 5.22 12.74 10.54
CA VAL A 485 3.78 12.39 10.52
C VAL A 485 2.87 13.59 10.78
N ASP A 486 3.32 14.58 11.57
CA ASP A 486 2.60 15.85 11.71
C ASP A 486 2.53 16.62 10.38
N ARG A 487 3.58 16.53 9.55
CA ARG A 487 3.58 17.08 8.17
C ARG A 487 2.57 16.38 7.28
N LEU A 488 2.45 15.05 7.34
CA LEU A 488 1.42 14.29 6.62
C LEU A 488 0.02 14.71 7.11
N TYR A 489 -0.17 14.83 8.43
CA TYR A 489 -1.41 15.30 9.04
C TYR A 489 -1.80 16.71 8.56
N HIS A 490 -0.86 17.66 8.57
CA HIS A 490 -1.06 19.00 8.03
C HIS A 490 -1.50 18.94 6.56
N TRP A 491 -0.80 18.15 5.74
CA TRP A 491 -1.10 18.05 4.32
C TRP A 491 -2.46 17.42 4.03
N ARG A 492 -2.80 16.36 4.77
CA ARG A 492 -4.09 15.68 4.66
C ARG A 492 -5.24 16.60 5.09
N ARG A 493 -5.06 17.39 6.15
CA ARG A 493 -6.04 18.41 6.56
C ARG A 493 -6.20 19.55 5.56
N ILE A 494 -5.12 20.04 4.96
CA ILE A 494 -5.19 21.06 3.89
C ILE A 494 -6.00 20.54 2.69
N ASN A 495 -5.85 19.26 2.35
CA ASN A 495 -6.58 18.62 1.26
C ASN A 495 -7.95 18.05 1.67
N GLY A 496 -8.31 18.16 2.96
CA GLY A 496 -9.57 17.73 3.54
C GLY A 496 -9.66 16.23 3.86
N PHE A 497 -10.43 15.92 4.90
CA PHE A 497 -10.95 14.56 5.12
C PHE A 497 -12.37 14.45 4.53
N SER A 498 -12.74 13.25 4.06
CA SER A 498 -14.11 12.91 3.67
C SER A 498 -15.05 12.83 4.88
N ASP A 499 -14.49 12.46 6.04
CA ASP A 499 -15.15 12.46 7.34
C ASP A 499 -14.16 12.93 8.43
N GLU A 500 -14.51 13.98 9.17
CA GLU A 500 -13.73 14.53 10.28
C GLU A 500 -14.27 14.10 11.65
N THR A 501 -15.18 13.13 11.69
CA THR A 501 -15.77 12.63 12.93
C THR A 501 -14.68 12.05 13.84
N TRP A 502 -14.60 12.60 15.05
CA TRP A 502 -13.78 12.02 16.11
C TRP A 502 -14.60 10.96 16.84
N THR A 503 -14.30 9.70 16.59
CA THR A 503 -14.96 8.58 17.23
C THR A 503 -14.27 8.29 18.57
N ASP A 504 -15.02 8.50 19.66
CA ASP A 504 -14.55 8.20 21.02
C ASP A 504 -14.44 6.67 21.23
N ASP A 505 -13.65 6.28 22.24
CA ASP A 505 -13.42 4.90 22.67
C ASP A 505 -12.76 4.00 21.60
N MET A 506 -11.97 4.60 20.71
CA MET A 506 -11.16 3.93 19.69
C MET A 506 -9.73 3.59 20.14
N ALA A 507 -9.42 3.68 21.43
CA ALA A 507 -8.11 3.27 21.91
C ALA A 507 -7.94 1.76 21.77
N ARG A 508 -6.82 1.34 21.20
CA ARG A 508 -6.48 -0.06 20.94
C ARG A 508 -5.20 -0.45 21.68
N SER A 509 -4.96 -1.75 21.79
CA SER A 509 -3.62 -2.25 22.07
C SER A 509 -2.76 -2.12 20.80
N VAL A 510 -1.44 -2.21 20.95
CA VAL A 510 -0.51 -2.27 19.81
C VAL A 510 -0.83 -3.46 18.88
N SER A 511 -1.57 -4.46 19.37
CA SER A 511 -2.04 -5.63 18.64
C SER A 511 -3.49 -5.47 18.13
N PHE A 512 -3.99 -4.23 18.01
CA PHE A 512 -5.31 -3.86 17.48
C PHE A 512 -6.53 -4.37 18.25
N GLU A 513 -6.36 -4.77 19.52
CA GLU A 513 -7.50 -5.12 20.38
C GLU A 513 -8.14 -3.86 20.97
N ASP A 514 -9.46 -3.74 20.89
CA ASP A 514 -10.18 -2.60 21.46
C ASP A 514 -10.05 -2.56 22.99
N VAL A 515 -9.47 -1.47 23.50
CA VAL A 515 -9.35 -1.20 24.95
C VAL A 515 -10.52 -0.33 25.42
N GLY A 516 -11.24 0.30 24.49
CA GLY A 516 -12.37 1.19 24.76
C GLY A 516 -11.91 2.54 25.29
N TYR A 517 -12.45 2.96 26.44
CA TYR A 517 -12.05 4.23 27.06
C TYR A 517 -10.63 4.15 27.60
N CYS A 518 -9.72 4.89 26.98
CA CYS A 518 -8.41 5.20 27.52
C CYS A 518 -8.20 6.71 27.48
N TRP A 519 -7.97 7.29 28.66
CA TRP A 519 -7.77 8.74 28.79
C TRP A 519 -6.63 9.21 27.88
N GLY A 520 -6.86 10.31 27.17
CA GLY A 520 -5.90 10.89 26.22
C GLY A 520 -6.33 10.72 24.77
N HIS A 521 -7.32 9.85 24.46
CA HIS A 521 -7.73 9.54 23.09
C HIS A 521 -9.10 10.05 22.69
N ASN A 522 -9.99 10.31 23.65
CA ASN A 522 -11.32 10.84 23.34
C ASN A 522 -11.25 12.35 23.08
N LEU A 523 -12.19 12.87 22.28
CA LEU A 523 -12.16 14.25 21.81
C LEU A 523 -12.12 15.27 22.97
N ASN A 524 -12.80 14.97 24.07
CA ASN A 524 -12.94 15.88 25.21
C ASN A 524 -12.04 15.52 26.41
N ASP A 525 -11.13 14.56 26.27
CA ASP A 525 -10.18 14.26 27.34
C ASP A 525 -9.28 15.47 27.59
N THR A 526 -9.14 15.85 28.87
CA THR A 526 -8.24 16.92 29.30
C THR A 526 -6.83 16.38 29.43
N LEU A 527 -5.90 16.93 28.66
CA LEU A 527 -4.52 16.47 28.51
C LEU A 527 -3.57 17.19 29.48
N VAL A 528 -2.31 16.76 29.50
CA VAL A 528 -1.27 17.33 30.39
C VAL A 528 -0.76 18.71 29.97
N TRP A 529 -1.16 19.21 28.81
CA TRP A 529 -0.62 20.45 28.24
C TRP A 529 -1.23 21.67 28.93
N GLY A 530 -0.38 22.49 29.57
CA GLY A 530 -0.78 23.70 30.29
C GLY A 530 -0.89 24.96 29.42
N ASP A 531 -1.18 26.08 30.05
CA ASP A 531 -1.36 27.42 29.45
C ASP A 531 -0.08 28.00 28.80
N ASP A 532 1.04 27.30 28.93
CA ASP A 532 2.35 27.69 28.43
C ASP A 532 2.79 26.91 27.18
N LEU A 533 1.89 26.15 26.56
CA LEU A 533 2.13 25.49 25.27
C LEU A 533 2.21 26.53 24.12
N PHE A 534 1.23 27.43 24.04
CA PHE A 534 1.17 28.51 23.05
C PHE A 534 1.60 29.86 23.65
N ALA A 535 2.04 30.79 22.81
CA ALA A 535 2.56 32.09 23.26
C ALA A 535 1.46 33.09 23.66
N ASP A 536 0.23 32.87 23.23
CA ASP A 536 -0.93 33.74 23.47
C ASP A 536 -1.52 33.62 24.89
N GLY A 537 -1.05 32.64 25.68
CA GLY A 537 -1.48 32.44 27.06
C GLY A 537 -2.92 31.97 27.18
N ALA A 538 -3.45 31.28 26.16
CA ALA A 538 -4.76 30.65 26.24
C ALA A 538 -4.81 29.65 27.40
N ALA A 539 -5.92 29.67 28.16
CA ALA A 539 -6.06 28.91 29.40
C ALA A 539 -6.11 27.40 29.11
N GLY A 540 -5.00 26.70 29.37
CA GLY A 540 -5.00 25.25 29.53
C GLY A 540 -5.63 24.82 30.88
N PRO A 541 -5.70 23.51 31.17
CA PRO A 541 -5.20 22.41 30.35
C PRO A 541 -6.00 22.20 29.05
N TYR A 542 -5.33 21.76 27.98
CA TYR A 542 -5.95 21.56 26.66
C TYR A 542 -6.65 20.21 26.55
N THR A 543 -7.76 20.14 25.80
CA THR A 543 -8.35 18.87 25.35
C THR A 543 -7.89 18.50 23.94
N ASN A 544 -8.15 17.26 23.50
CA ASN A 544 -7.94 16.88 22.09
C ASN A 544 -8.72 17.79 21.12
N ALA A 545 -9.95 18.19 21.45
CA ALA A 545 -10.73 19.15 20.66
C ALA A 545 -10.05 20.51 20.53
N MET A 546 -9.47 21.01 21.63
CA MET A 546 -8.75 22.28 21.63
C MET A 546 -7.46 22.17 20.82
N LEU A 547 -6.72 21.06 20.91
CA LEU A 547 -5.54 20.82 20.10
C LEU A 547 -5.86 20.62 18.63
N TRP A 548 -6.93 19.90 18.29
CA TRP A 548 -7.42 19.71 16.92
C TRP A 548 -7.71 21.04 16.24
N ALA A 549 -8.37 21.96 16.96
CA ALA A 549 -8.60 23.32 16.48
C ALA A 549 -7.31 24.15 16.44
N ALA A 550 -6.45 24.03 17.46
CA ALA A 550 -5.20 24.78 17.53
C ALA A 550 -4.22 24.39 16.41
N PHE A 551 -4.15 23.12 16.02
CA PHE A 551 -3.28 22.61 14.96
C PHE A 551 -3.97 22.58 13.58
N ASP A 552 -5.03 23.35 13.37
CA ASP A 552 -5.64 23.47 12.05
C ASP A 552 -4.72 24.21 11.07
N PRO A 553 -4.16 23.54 10.05
CA PRO A 553 -3.25 24.16 9.11
C PRO A 553 -3.96 25.08 8.10
N THR A 554 -5.29 25.05 8.05
CA THR A 554 -6.09 25.86 7.11
C THR A 554 -6.47 27.23 7.68
N ASP A 555 -6.31 27.45 8.98
CA ASP A 555 -6.60 28.71 9.66
C ASP A 555 -5.32 29.50 9.97
N GLY A 556 -5.11 30.64 9.29
CA GLY A 556 -3.99 31.53 9.57
C GLY A 556 -4.04 32.22 10.94
N ASN A 557 -5.19 32.21 11.62
CA ASN A 557 -5.34 32.71 12.99
C ASN A 557 -5.03 31.64 14.05
N SER A 558 -4.75 30.40 13.62
CA SER A 558 -4.28 29.34 14.50
C SER A 558 -3.12 29.83 15.39
N PRO A 559 -3.09 29.45 16.68
CA PRO A 559 -1.98 29.75 17.59
C PRO A 559 -0.71 28.96 17.27
N THR A 560 -0.75 28.03 16.30
CA THR A 560 0.41 27.24 15.88
C THR A 560 1.53 28.14 15.36
N PRO A 561 2.72 28.13 15.98
CA PRO A 561 3.77 29.08 15.67
C PRO A 561 4.66 28.67 14.50
N TYR A 562 4.42 27.49 13.90
CA TYR A 562 5.24 26.92 12.85
C TYR A 562 4.44 26.55 11.59
N VAL A 563 5.15 26.43 10.47
CA VAL A 563 4.70 25.82 9.22
C VAL A 563 5.77 24.85 8.72
N TYR A 564 5.40 23.96 7.80
CA TYR A 564 6.35 23.14 7.05
C TYR A 564 6.83 23.87 5.80
N ASP A 565 8.09 23.69 5.42
CA ASP A 565 8.69 24.32 4.25
C ASP A 565 8.03 23.88 2.93
N THR A 566 7.74 22.58 2.80
CA THR A 566 7.14 21.97 1.61
C THR A 566 6.22 20.80 1.96
N PHE A 567 5.31 20.45 1.04
CA PHE A 567 4.52 19.21 1.03
C PHE A 567 4.83 18.36 -0.20
N GLU A 568 6.11 18.34 -0.58
CA GLU A 568 6.63 17.54 -1.68
C GLU A 568 7.59 16.45 -1.17
N TRP A 569 7.59 15.30 -1.84
CA TRP A 569 8.45 14.14 -1.61
C TRP A 569 9.15 13.77 -2.93
N PRO A 570 10.19 14.51 -3.36
CA PRO A 570 10.82 14.31 -4.66
C PRO A 570 11.43 12.91 -4.84
N HIS A 571 11.93 12.28 -3.78
CA HIS A 571 12.44 10.91 -3.79
C HIS A 571 11.30 9.89 -3.97
N CYS A 572 10.14 10.11 -3.36
CA CYS A 572 8.96 9.29 -3.64
C CYS A 572 8.45 9.50 -5.07
N ALA A 573 8.52 10.72 -5.60
CA ALA A 573 8.23 10.97 -7.01
C ALA A 573 9.20 10.25 -7.95
N ALA A 574 10.47 10.13 -7.58
CA ALA A 574 11.45 9.32 -8.31
C ALA A 574 11.12 7.83 -8.30
N GLN A 575 10.35 7.34 -7.32
CA GLN A 575 9.81 5.97 -7.24
C GLN A 575 8.44 5.79 -7.90
N GLY A 576 7.90 6.84 -8.53
CA GLY A 576 6.62 6.78 -9.24
C GLY A 576 5.39 7.20 -8.43
N TYR A 577 5.54 7.68 -7.20
CA TYR A 577 4.44 8.25 -6.43
C TYR A 577 4.14 9.71 -6.84
N PRO A 578 2.93 10.24 -6.58
CA PRO A 578 2.68 11.67 -6.75
C PRO A 578 3.66 12.50 -5.91
N LEU A 579 4.12 13.63 -6.46
CA LEU A 579 5.06 14.52 -5.76
C LEU A 579 4.59 14.92 -4.37
N THR A 580 3.28 15.08 -4.18
CA THR A 580 2.67 15.49 -2.91
C THR A 580 2.05 14.32 -2.16
N LEU A 581 2.24 13.07 -2.60
CA LEU A 581 1.60 11.86 -2.08
C LEU A 581 0.05 11.85 -2.11
N ILE A 582 -0.57 12.92 -2.61
CA ILE A 582 -2.01 13.04 -2.88
C ILE A 582 -2.16 13.22 -4.38
N GLY A 583 -2.88 12.33 -5.06
CA GLY A 583 -3.21 12.53 -6.47
C GLY A 583 -4.20 13.69 -6.61
N ASN A 584 -3.95 14.69 -7.48
CA ASN A 584 -4.97 15.68 -7.82
C ASN A 584 -4.96 16.07 -9.31
N ALA A 585 -6.16 16.22 -9.86
CA ALA A 585 -6.48 16.46 -11.25
C ALA A 585 -5.95 17.81 -11.79
N THR A 586 -5.57 17.83 -13.08
CA THR A 586 -5.29 18.99 -13.97
C THR A 586 -3.82 19.41 -14.19
N ASN A 587 -3.19 18.78 -15.19
CA ASN A 587 -2.16 19.29 -16.12
C ASN A 587 -0.75 19.66 -15.60
N ALA A 588 0.17 18.69 -15.65
CA ALA A 588 1.61 18.91 -15.84
C ALA A 588 2.17 18.02 -16.97
N GLU A 589 1.58 18.12 -18.17
CA GLU A 589 2.25 17.68 -19.40
C GLU A 589 2.68 18.90 -20.21
N ALA A 590 3.98 18.95 -20.51
CA ALA A 590 4.58 19.39 -21.78
C ALA A 590 5.90 20.15 -21.60
N SER A 591 6.93 19.48 -21.10
CA SER A 591 8.19 19.34 -21.86
C SER A 591 9.25 18.49 -21.15
N GLY A 592 8.88 17.25 -20.81
CA GLY A 592 9.75 16.08 -21.04
C GLY A 592 9.65 15.55 -22.49
N LYS A 593 9.13 16.39 -23.41
CA LYS A 593 9.28 16.42 -24.87
C LYS A 593 9.89 15.17 -25.55
N ALA A 594 9.15 14.06 -25.56
CA ALA A 594 9.26 12.96 -26.52
C ALA A 594 8.02 12.04 -26.53
N MET A 595 7.15 12.12 -25.53
CA MET A 595 5.84 11.44 -25.46
C MET A 595 4.66 12.43 -25.45
N VAL A 596 4.86 13.64 -25.98
CA VAL A 596 3.96 14.80 -25.79
C VAL A 596 3.15 15.14 -27.05
N ASP A 597 3.39 14.47 -28.18
CA ASP A 597 2.77 14.86 -29.45
C ASP A 597 1.45 14.12 -29.78
N ASP A 598 1.04 13.06 -29.06
CA ASP A 598 -0.23 12.34 -29.33
C ASP A 598 -1.37 12.62 -28.32
N ALA A 599 -1.09 13.16 -27.13
CA ALA A 599 -2.12 13.35 -26.09
C ALA A 599 -2.90 14.69 -26.20
N VAL A 600 -2.35 15.69 -26.89
CA VAL A 600 -2.93 17.05 -26.93
C VAL A 600 -4.12 17.18 -27.89
N GLU A 601 -4.35 16.21 -28.79
CA GLU A 601 -5.54 16.22 -29.68
C GLU A 601 -6.77 15.54 -29.06
N TYR A 602 -6.62 14.75 -27.98
CA TYR A 602 -7.73 13.98 -27.39
C TYR A 602 -8.50 14.74 -26.30
N VAL A 603 -7.83 15.53 -25.45
CA VAL A 603 -8.51 16.25 -24.34
C VAL A 603 -9.30 17.48 -24.81
N ALA A 604 -8.95 18.09 -25.96
CA ALA A 604 -9.75 19.17 -26.54
C ALA A 604 -11.14 18.72 -27.04
N ARG A 605 -11.38 17.40 -27.15
CA ARG A 605 -12.73 16.84 -27.38
C ARG A 605 -13.43 16.42 -26.08
N ALA A 606 -12.70 16.09 -25.02
CA ALA A 606 -13.29 15.56 -23.78
C ALA A 606 -13.92 16.62 -22.85
N VAL A 607 -13.40 17.87 -22.84
CA VAL A 607 -14.00 18.95 -22.01
C VAL A 607 -15.33 19.47 -22.59
N GLY A 608 -15.69 19.08 -23.81
CA GLY A 608 -16.95 19.47 -24.45
C GLY A 608 -18.19 18.66 -24.04
N CYS A 609 -18.06 17.49 -23.41
CA CYS A 609 -19.20 16.59 -23.15
C CYS A 609 -19.59 16.42 -21.68
N LEU A 610 -18.82 16.90 -20.70
CA LEU A 610 -19.16 16.76 -19.27
C LEU A 610 -20.11 17.84 -18.73
N ALA A 611 -20.60 18.76 -19.56
CA ALA A 611 -21.78 19.58 -19.24
C ALA A 611 -23.12 18.92 -19.68
N ALA A 612 -23.11 17.73 -20.28
CA ALA A 612 -24.33 17.03 -20.72
C ALA A 612 -24.65 15.73 -19.96
N ALA A 613 -23.69 15.13 -19.24
CA ALA A 613 -23.91 13.85 -18.55
C ALA A 613 -24.55 13.96 -17.15
N ALA A 614 -24.78 15.19 -16.65
CA ALA A 614 -25.68 15.43 -15.53
C ALA A 614 -27.17 15.57 -15.96
N ALA A 615 -27.47 15.32 -17.25
CA ALA A 615 -28.82 15.47 -17.81
C ALA A 615 -29.32 14.30 -18.69
N ALA A 616 -28.62 13.16 -18.77
CA ALA A 616 -29.11 12.01 -19.54
C ALA A 616 -28.74 10.67 -18.87
N GLY A 617 -29.74 10.03 -18.24
CA GLY A 617 -29.69 8.58 -18.06
C GLY A 617 -29.87 7.91 -19.43
N GLY A 618 -28.83 7.24 -19.92
CA GLY A 618 -28.87 6.42 -21.12
C GLY A 618 -27.74 5.40 -21.09
N ASN A 619 -28.06 4.13 -21.32
CA ASN A 619 -27.11 3.01 -21.37
C ASN A 619 -25.98 3.27 -22.39
N ALA A 620 -24.74 2.94 -22.04
CA ALA A 620 -23.62 2.88 -23.00
C ALA A 620 -23.91 1.84 -24.10
N ALA A 621 -23.43 2.09 -25.32
CA ALA A 621 -23.62 1.17 -26.44
C ALA A 621 -22.57 0.05 -26.38
N VAL A 622 -22.85 -1.08 -27.05
CA VAL A 622 -21.89 -2.18 -27.17
C VAL A 622 -20.97 -1.86 -28.35
N PRO A 623 -19.63 -1.93 -28.19
CA PRO A 623 -18.68 -1.72 -29.29
C PRO A 623 -18.95 -2.67 -30.47
N LYS A 624 -18.69 -2.21 -31.69
CA LYS A 624 -18.96 -3.00 -32.90
C LYS A 624 -17.87 -4.03 -33.15
N VAL A 625 -18.27 -5.23 -33.56
CA VAL A 625 -17.35 -6.23 -34.11
C VAL A 625 -16.67 -5.67 -35.36
N ALA A 626 -15.35 -5.54 -35.29
CA ALA A 626 -14.48 -5.13 -36.39
C ALA A 626 -14.22 -6.30 -37.35
N PHE A 627 -13.85 -7.45 -36.80
CA PHE A 627 -13.71 -8.71 -37.53
C PHE A 627 -13.82 -9.90 -36.59
N THR A 628 -14.05 -11.08 -37.17
CA THR A 628 -13.91 -12.37 -36.51
C THR A 628 -12.98 -13.27 -37.33
N ALA A 629 -12.26 -14.16 -36.66
CA ALA A 629 -11.39 -15.15 -37.28
C ALA A 629 -11.44 -16.46 -36.50
N GLY A 630 -11.13 -17.58 -37.16
CA GLY A 630 -11.10 -18.89 -36.51
C GLY A 630 -10.00 -19.78 -37.08
N TYR A 631 -9.38 -20.56 -36.21
CA TYR A 631 -8.16 -21.32 -36.48
C TYR A 631 -8.32 -22.77 -36.05
N ASN A 632 -7.75 -23.67 -36.84
CA ASN A 632 -8.08 -25.09 -36.77
C ASN A 632 -6.82 -25.95 -36.73
N ASN A 633 -6.83 -26.96 -35.87
CA ASN A 633 -5.89 -28.07 -35.96
C ASN A 633 -6.50 -29.21 -36.78
N SER A 634 -6.58 -29.05 -38.10
CA SER A 634 -7.15 -30.07 -39.02
C SER A 634 -8.63 -30.42 -38.73
N ASN A 635 -8.92 -31.62 -38.20
CA ASN A 635 -10.25 -32.09 -37.79
C ASN A 635 -10.39 -32.14 -36.26
N CYS A 636 -9.38 -31.67 -35.53
CA CYS A 636 -9.29 -31.80 -34.08
C CYS A 636 -10.03 -30.64 -33.43
N GLU A 637 -10.68 -30.94 -32.30
CA GLU A 637 -11.23 -29.97 -31.37
C GLU A 637 -10.09 -29.14 -30.78
N ALA A 638 -10.30 -27.85 -30.51
CA ALA A 638 -9.31 -26.99 -29.88
C ALA A 638 -9.93 -25.86 -29.07
N HIS A 639 -9.42 -25.61 -27.86
CA HIS A 639 -9.95 -24.61 -26.94
C HIS A 639 -8.86 -23.60 -26.52
N PRO A 640 -9.06 -22.28 -26.73
CA PRO A 640 -8.08 -21.28 -26.30
C PRO A 640 -8.18 -21.05 -24.79
N HIS A 641 -7.06 -20.80 -24.11
CA HIS A 641 -7.04 -20.53 -22.67
C HIS A 641 -6.54 -19.13 -22.30
N ALA A 642 -5.53 -18.62 -23.01
CA ALA A 642 -4.97 -17.28 -22.78
C ALA A 642 -3.97 -16.88 -23.89
N GLY A 643 -3.61 -15.60 -23.90
CA GLY A 643 -2.61 -15.06 -24.81
C GLY A 643 -2.51 -13.53 -24.71
N VAL A 644 -1.86 -12.90 -25.69
CA VAL A 644 -1.53 -11.46 -25.66
C VAL A 644 -1.61 -10.83 -27.05
N GLU A 645 -1.74 -9.50 -27.11
CA GLU A 645 -1.38 -8.72 -28.30
C GLU A 645 0.16 -8.70 -28.45
N LEU A 646 0.66 -9.12 -29.61
CA LEU A 646 2.08 -9.10 -29.96
C LEU A 646 2.58 -7.66 -30.19
N ALA A 647 3.89 -7.46 -30.10
CA ALA A 647 4.55 -6.17 -30.29
C ALA A 647 4.18 -5.47 -31.61
N ASP A 648 3.99 -6.23 -32.68
CA ASP A 648 3.58 -5.76 -34.01
C ASP A 648 2.06 -5.54 -34.17
N GLY A 649 1.27 -5.80 -33.12
CA GLY A 649 -0.18 -5.69 -33.10
C GLY A 649 -0.91 -6.95 -33.58
N GLY A 650 -0.20 -8.04 -33.86
CA GLY A 650 -0.76 -9.37 -34.08
C GLY A 650 -1.29 -10.00 -32.79
N TRP A 651 -1.88 -11.20 -32.89
CA TRP A 651 -2.49 -11.87 -31.74
C TRP A 651 -1.87 -13.24 -31.52
N LEU A 652 -1.51 -13.54 -30.26
CA LEU A 652 -1.07 -14.85 -29.83
C LEU A 652 -2.19 -15.52 -29.01
N MET A 653 -2.55 -16.74 -29.36
CA MET A 653 -3.47 -17.59 -28.60
C MET A 653 -2.81 -18.91 -28.26
N VAL A 654 -2.94 -19.33 -27.01
CA VAL A 654 -2.46 -20.62 -26.49
C VAL A 654 -3.61 -21.34 -25.82
N GLY A 655 -3.66 -22.64 -26.05
CA GLY A 655 -4.62 -23.56 -25.43
C GLY A 655 -4.25 -24.99 -25.79
N ASP A 656 -5.24 -25.82 -26.01
CA ASP A 656 -5.02 -27.23 -26.34
C ASP A 656 -5.93 -27.75 -27.44
N SER A 657 -5.66 -28.98 -27.88
CA SER A 657 -6.37 -29.62 -28.98
C SER A 657 -6.42 -31.15 -28.85
N VAL A 658 -7.58 -31.73 -29.19
CA VAL A 658 -7.87 -33.16 -29.12
C VAL A 658 -8.40 -33.68 -30.46
N CYS A 659 -7.87 -34.82 -30.90
CA CYS A 659 -8.24 -35.43 -32.18
C CYS A 659 -9.04 -36.72 -31.96
N TRP A 660 -10.36 -36.61 -31.92
CA TRP A 660 -11.28 -37.74 -31.65
C TRP A 660 -11.28 -38.84 -32.72
N ASP A 661 -10.77 -38.57 -33.92
CA ASP A 661 -10.68 -39.54 -35.01
C ASP A 661 -9.48 -40.49 -34.90
N GLY A 662 -8.67 -40.36 -33.84
CA GLY A 662 -7.48 -41.18 -33.60
C GLY A 662 -6.34 -40.94 -34.59
N SER A 663 -6.38 -39.81 -35.32
CA SER A 663 -5.33 -39.44 -36.28
C SER A 663 -4.04 -38.92 -35.64
N ALA A 664 -4.07 -38.57 -34.35
CA ALA A 664 -2.95 -38.03 -33.60
C ALA A 664 -2.14 -39.11 -32.85
N ALA A 665 -0.87 -38.81 -32.60
CA ALA A 665 0.01 -39.63 -31.76
C ALA A 665 -0.10 -39.30 -30.25
N TYR A 666 -0.88 -38.28 -29.92
CA TYR A 666 -1.16 -37.76 -28.58
C TYR A 666 -2.66 -37.88 -28.28
N ASP A 667 -3.00 -37.90 -26.99
CA ASP A 667 -4.39 -37.82 -26.53
C ASP A 667 -4.86 -36.36 -26.53
N ARG A 668 -3.97 -35.43 -26.12
CA ARG A 668 -4.16 -33.98 -26.21
C ARG A 668 -2.83 -33.27 -26.46
N ALA A 669 -2.84 -32.22 -27.29
CA ALA A 669 -1.66 -31.42 -27.58
C ALA A 669 -1.87 -29.96 -27.19
N VAL A 670 -0.77 -29.25 -26.96
CA VAL A 670 -0.77 -27.78 -26.87
C VAL A 670 -0.99 -27.22 -28.27
N PHE A 671 -1.97 -26.35 -28.43
CA PHE A 671 -2.23 -25.65 -29.69
C PHE A 671 -1.92 -24.15 -29.54
N VAL A 672 -1.12 -23.63 -30.48
CA VAL A 672 -0.64 -22.25 -30.47
C VAL A 672 -0.93 -21.62 -31.82
N VAL A 673 -1.50 -20.43 -31.80
CA VAL A 673 -1.82 -19.65 -33.00
C VAL A 673 -1.22 -18.27 -32.85
N ALA A 674 -0.44 -17.83 -33.83
CA ALA A 674 -0.04 -16.44 -33.98
C ALA A 674 -0.65 -15.87 -35.26
N THR A 675 -1.06 -14.62 -35.20
CA THR A 675 -1.82 -13.96 -36.26
C THR A 675 -1.26 -12.57 -36.55
N GLU A 676 -1.56 -12.04 -37.72
CA GLU A 676 -1.41 -10.63 -38.03
C GLU A 676 -2.48 -9.79 -37.32
N ARG A 677 -2.32 -8.46 -37.32
CA ARG A 677 -3.26 -7.53 -36.66
C ARG A 677 -4.71 -7.70 -37.10
N ASP A 678 -4.95 -8.08 -38.34
CA ASP A 678 -6.29 -8.28 -38.92
C ASP A 678 -6.87 -9.68 -38.69
N GLY A 679 -6.21 -10.50 -37.88
CA GLY A 679 -6.60 -11.87 -37.59
C GLY A 679 -6.17 -12.88 -38.66
N THR A 680 -5.43 -12.48 -39.70
CA THR A 680 -4.86 -13.44 -40.65
C THR A 680 -3.88 -14.37 -39.93
N GLU A 681 -4.03 -15.69 -40.10
CA GLU A 681 -3.09 -16.67 -39.52
C GLU A 681 -1.67 -16.43 -40.06
N ARG A 682 -0.72 -16.23 -39.16
CA ARG A 682 0.71 -16.16 -39.47
C ARG A 682 1.32 -17.55 -39.43
N TRP A 683 1.11 -18.26 -38.33
CA TRP A 683 1.49 -19.65 -38.16
C TRP A 683 0.70 -20.30 -37.03
N THR A 684 0.65 -21.63 -37.07
CA THR A 684 0.11 -22.48 -36.01
C THR A 684 1.11 -23.54 -35.60
N ARG A 685 1.03 -24.00 -34.35
CA ARG A 685 1.85 -25.07 -33.79
C ARG A 685 1.06 -26.00 -32.90
N VAL A 686 1.41 -27.28 -33.01
CA VAL A 686 0.95 -28.36 -32.15
C VAL A 686 2.17 -28.89 -31.40
N LEU A 687 2.16 -28.80 -30.08
CA LEU A 687 3.26 -29.25 -29.22
C LEU A 687 2.80 -30.40 -28.32
N GLY A 688 3.68 -31.38 -28.11
CA GLY A 688 3.33 -32.66 -27.48
C GLY A 688 3.27 -33.78 -28.50
N ASP A 689 3.85 -34.93 -28.16
CA ASP A 689 4.02 -36.07 -29.07
C ASP A 689 3.33 -37.36 -28.59
N ARG A 690 2.73 -37.32 -27.39
CA ARG A 690 2.05 -38.44 -26.72
C ARG A 690 1.21 -37.92 -25.56
N GLY A 691 0.29 -38.75 -25.06
CA GLY A 691 -0.39 -38.48 -23.79
C GLY A 691 -1.18 -37.19 -23.80
N PHE A 692 -1.46 -36.66 -22.61
CA PHE A 692 -2.11 -35.37 -22.45
C PHE A 692 -1.09 -34.24 -22.26
N ASN A 693 -1.22 -33.18 -23.04
CA ASN A 693 -0.39 -31.98 -22.97
C ASN A 693 -1.30 -30.77 -23.02
N TYR A 694 -1.10 -29.81 -22.11
CA TYR A 694 -2.03 -28.72 -21.89
C TYR A 694 -1.30 -27.39 -22.00
N GLY A 695 -1.70 -26.53 -22.95
CA GLY A 695 -1.18 -25.16 -23.04
C GLY A 695 -2.01 -24.26 -22.16
N LYS A 696 -1.41 -23.44 -21.30
CA LYS A 696 -2.16 -22.64 -20.32
C LYS A 696 -2.02 -21.14 -20.46
N TYR A 697 -0.87 -20.70 -20.96
CA TYR A 697 -0.62 -19.27 -21.15
C TYR A 697 0.46 -19.04 -22.20
N GLY A 698 0.28 -17.97 -22.98
CA GLY A 698 1.23 -17.50 -23.97
C GLY A 698 1.59 -16.05 -23.72
N THR A 699 2.88 -15.71 -23.83
CA THR A 699 3.35 -14.33 -23.74
C THR A 699 4.52 -14.09 -24.70
N GLN A 700 4.90 -12.83 -24.87
CA GLN A 700 6.04 -12.43 -25.70
C GLN A 700 7.18 -11.91 -24.81
N LEU A 701 8.40 -12.36 -25.09
CA LEU A 701 9.62 -11.87 -24.45
C LEU A 701 10.20 -10.70 -25.23
N SER A 702 10.99 -9.85 -24.57
CA SER A 702 11.56 -8.63 -25.19
C SER A 702 12.47 -8.86 -26.40
N ASP A 703 12.94 -10.09 -26.61
CA ASP A 703 13.77 -10.44 -27.77
C ASP A 703 12.97 -10.86 -29.01
N GLY A 704 11.64 -10.69 -28.97
CA GLY A 704 10.73 -11.06 -30.07
C GLY A 704 10.54 -12.57 -30.18
N THR A 705 10.63 -13.30 -29.06
CA THR A 705 10.26 -14.72 -29.00
C THR A 705 8.98 -14.90 -28.21
N VAL A 706 8.23 -15.94 -28.53
CA VAL A 706 7.00 -16.30 -27.81
C VAL A 706 7.31 -17.38 -26.79
N LEU A 707 6.81 -17.22 -25.57
CA LEU A 707 6.88 -18.23 -24.52
C LEU A 707 5.50 -18.84 -24.32
N VAL A 708 5.46 -20.17 -24.30
CA VAL A 708 4.27 -20.98 -24.04
C VAL A 708 4.51 -21.77 -22.76
N ALA A 709 3.62 -21.64 -21.78
CA ALA A 709 3.67 -22.36 -20.51
C ALA A 709 2.55 -23.38 -20.40
N GLY A 710 2.87 -24.55 -19.84
CA GLY A 710 1.89 -25.61 -19.67
C GLY A 710 2.45 -26.92 -19.13
N VAL A 711 1.89 -28.00 -19.66
CA VAL A 711 2.12 -29.39 -19.24
C VAL A 711 2.57 -30.22 -20.43
N LYS A 712 3.57 -31.06 -20.22
CA LYS A 712 4.03 -32.05 -21.20
C LYS A 712 4.01 -33.46 -20.62
N SER A 713 3.52 -34.41 -21.41
CA SER A 713 3.65 -35.84 -21.13
C SER A 713 5.05 -36.35 -21.51
N VAL A 714 5.77 -36.92 -20.55
CA VAL A 714 7.18 -37.34 -20.66
C VAL A 714 7.32 -38.81 -20.30
N VAL A 715 8.11 -39.57 -21.07
CA VAL A 715 8.42 -40.97 -20.73
C VAL A 715 9.63 -41.04 -19.84
N GLU A 716 9.42 -41.52 -18.62
CA GLU A 716 10.47 -41.81 -17.67
C GLU A 716 10.57 -43.31 -17.37
N GLU A 717 11.77 -43.88 -17.53
CA GLU A 717 12.02 -45.30 -17.31
C GLU A 717 11.72 -45.75 -15.86
N ALA A 718 11.83 -44.85 -14.89
CA ALA A 718 11.52 -45.14 -13.49
C ALA A 718 10.00 -45.24 -13.24
N ALA A 719 9.21 -44.29 -13.77
CA ALA A 719 7.75 -44.31 -13.70
C ALA A 719 7.14 -45.47 -14.51
N LYS A 720 7.73 -45.77 -15.67
CA LYS A 720 7.33 -46.90 -16.53
C LYS A 720 7.44 -48.25 -15.84
N LYS A 721 8.47 -48.46 -15.00
CA LYS A 721 8.59 -49.67 -14.18
C LYS A 721 7.50 -49.81 -13.12
N ARG A 722 6.82 -48.72 -12.76
CA ARG A 722 5.69 -48.68 -11.81
C ARG A 722 4.33 -48.82 -12.49
N GLY A 723 4.27 -48.86 -13.82
CA GLY A 723 3.04 -49.06 -14.59
C GLY A 723 2.51 -47.81 -15.29
N PHE A 724 3.18 -46.65 -15.15
CA PHE A 724 2.78 -45.40 -15.80
C PHE A 724 3.46 -45.26 -17.18
N PRO A 725 2.70 -45.17 -18.30
CA PRO A 725 3.27 -45.12 -19.65
C PRO A 725 4.04 -43.81 -19.92
N TYR A 726 3.65 -42.73 -19.24
CA TYR A 726 4.25 -41.42 -19.21
C TYR A 726 3.86 -40.72 -17.89
N VAL A 727 4.48 -39.57 -17.62
CA VAL A 727 4.17 -38.68 -16.50
C VAL A 727 4.04 -37.26 -17.00
N GLU A 728 3.15 -36.49 -16.41
CA GLU A 728 2.90 -35.11 -16.80
C GLU A 728 3.82 -34.19 -16.01
N SER A 729 4.54 -33.32 -16.72
CA SER A 729 5.57 -32.45 -16.16
C SER A 729 5.37 -31.01 -16.61
N ARG A 730 5.76 -30.08 -15.75
CA ARG A 730 5.84 -28.65 -16.06
C ARG A 730 6.75 -28.42 -17.27
N ALA A 731 6.24 -27.68 -18.26
CA ALA A 731 6.95 -27.42 -19.50
C ALA A 731 6.83 -25.97 -19.97
N LEU A 732 7.92 -25.48 -20.56
CA LEU A 732 8.02 -24.19 -21.22
C LEU A 732 8.55 -24.39 -22.64
N TRP A 733 7.87 -23.81 -23.63
CA TRP A 733 8.35 -23.76 -25.02
C TRP A 733 8.62 -22.33 -25.42
N ARG A 734 9.86 -22.05 -25.83
CA ARG A 734 10.23 -20.77 -26.45
C ARG A 734 10.21 -20.96 -27.96
N LEU A 735 9.35 -20.21 -28.64
CA LEU A 735 9.11 -20.29 -30.07
C LEU A 735 9.59 -19.01 -30.77
N ASP A 736 10.03 -19.17 -32.01
CA ASP A 736 10.31 -18.05 -32.89
C ASP A 736 8.99 -17.38 -33.32
N GLU A 737 8.85 -16.08 -33.08
CA GLU A 737 7.64 -15.34 -33.43
C GLU A 737 7.37 -15.29 -34.94
N THR A 738 8.40 -15.45 -35.78
CA THR A 738 8.23 -15.27 -37.23
C THR A 738 7.59 -16.48 -37.89
N ASP A 739 7.95 -17.68 -37.47
CA ASP A 739 7.49 -18.92 -38.10
C ASP A 739 6.92 -19.94 -37.13
N GLY A 740 7.09 -19.77 -35.81
CA GLY A 740 6.66 -20.70 -34.76
C GLY A 740 7.65 -21.84 -34.48
N SER A 741 8.86 -21.82 -35.05
CA SER A 741 9.86 -22.86 -34.79
C SER A 741 10.31 -22.88 -33.32
N THR A 742 10.50 -24.08 -32.76
CA THR A 742 10.94 -24.22 -31.37
C THR A 742 12.41 -23.85 -31.23
N ILE A 743 12.68 -22.85 -30.39
CA ILE A 743 14.03 -22.40 -30.02
C ILE A 743 14.55 -23.23 -28.85
N SER A 744 13.72 -23.40 -27.82
CA SER A 744 14.01 -24.27 -26.69
C SER A 744 12.73 -24.88 -26.13
N GLU A 745 12.90 -26.06 -25.54
CA GLU A 745 11.88 -26.75 -24.76
C GLU A 745 12.50 -27.12 -23.41
N THR A 746 11.98 -26.54 -22.34
CA THR A 746 12.40 -26.82 -20.98
C THR A 746 11.34 -27.65 -20.30
N VAL A 747 11.73 -28.83 -19.80
CA VAL A 747 10.88 -29.74 -19.04
C VAL A 747 11.48 -29.86 -17.64
N PHE A 748 10.69 -29.53 -16.63
CA PHE A 748 11.13 -29.59 -15.24
C PHE A 748 10.90 -30.99 -14.68
N GLU A 749 11.74 -31.41 -13.74
CA GLU A 749 11.56 -32.71 -13.06
C GLU A 749 10.26 -32.73 -12.26
N ASN A 750 9.49 -33.82 -12.41
CA ASN A 750 8.33 -34.14 -11.59
C ASN A 750 8.76 -35.07 -10.45
N GLU A 751 8.75 -34.59 -9.21
CA GLU A 751 9.19 -35.39 -8.04
C GLU A 751 8.20 -36.51 -7.66
N GLY A 752 6.90 -36.31 -7.92
CA GLY A 752 5.83 -37.28 -7.65
C GLY A 752 5.60 -38.32 -8.74
N ARG A 753 6.40 -38.30 -9.80
CA ARG A 753 6.30 -39.16 -11.00
C ARG A 753 6.24 -40.68 -10.74
N LEU A 754 6.75 -41.15 -9.61
CA LEU A 754 6.73 -42.58 -9.27
C LEU A 754 5.35 -43.06 -8.80
N ASP A 755 4.49 -42.12 -8.42
CA ASP A 755 3.13 -42.36 -7.94
C ASP A 755 2.08 -41.90 -8.98
N GLY A 756 2.53 -41.50 -10.18
CA GLY A 756 1.68 -40.99 -11.25
C GLY A 756 1.17 -39.57 -10.99
N ALA A 757 1.70 -38.87 -9.99
CA ALA A 757 1.28 -37.50 -9.69
C ALA A 757 1.60 -36.57 -10.86
N ARG A 758 0.72 -35.60 -11.12
CA ARG A 758 0.82 -34.67 -12.26
C ARG A 758 1.45 -33.33 -11.82
N ASP A 759 2.11 -32.64 -12.75
CA ASP A 759 2.79 -31.35 -12.56
C ASP A 759 2.44 -30.41 -13.73
N GLY A 760 2.21 -29.12 -13.48
CA GLY A 760 1.88 -28.18 -14.56
C GLY A 760 2.05 -26.70 -14.24
N PHE A 761 2.49 -25.91 -15.24
CA PHE A 761 2.36 -24.45 -15.20
C PHE A 761 0.95 -24.06 -15.62
N MET A 762 0.38 -23.07 -14.94
CA MET A 762 -0.98 -22.56 -15.16
C MET A 762 -0.98 -21.13 -15.74
N CYS A 763 0.08 -20.36 -15.46
CA CYS A 763 0.26 -19.02 -16.03
C CYS A 763 1.73 -18.62 -16.00
N ALA A 764 2.15 -17.80 -16.97
CA ALA A 764 3.49 -17.25 -17.06
C ALA A 764 3.49 -15.85 -17.67
N THR A 765 3.86 -14.83 -16.90
CA THR A 765 3.85 -13.42 -17.34
C THR A 765 5.26 -12.80 -17.25
N PRO A 766 5.69 -11.98 -18.22
CA PRO A 766 6.98 -11.31 -18.16
C PRO A 766 7.09 -10.41 -16.93
N ALA A 767 8.29 -10.32 -16.37
CA ALA A 767 8.60 -9.31 -15.38
C ALA A 767 8.67 -7.94 -16.06
N ILE A 768 8.25 -6.91 -15.35
CA ILE A 768 8.17 -5.54 -15.89
C ILE A 768 9.56 -4.96 -16.09
N ASP A 769 10.42 -5.13 -15.08
CA ASP A 769 11.75 -4.52 -15.06
C ASP A 769 12.77 -5.30 -15.90
N ASP A 770 12.45 -6.56 -16.20
CA ASP A 770 13.27 -7.44 -17.04
C ASP A 770 12.35 -8.38 -17.82
N PRO A 771 11.89 -8.01 -19.04
CA PRO A 771 10.98 -8.84 -19.83
C PRO A 771 11.63 -10.09 -20.45
N MET A 772 12.92 -10.35 -20.14
CA MET A 772 13.55 -11.66 -20.31
C MET A 772 13.43 -12.55 -19.08
N THR A 773 12.95 -12.00 -17.97
CA THR A 773 12.55 -12.71 -16.77
C THR A 773 11.03 -12.90 -16.76
N VAL A 774 10.56 -14.04 -16.29
CA VAL A 774 9.16 -14.44 -16.30
C VAL A 774 8.76 -14.95 -14.93
N PHE A 775 7.60 -14.50 -14.46
CA PHE A 775 6.91 -15.08 -13.34
C PHE A 775 6.00 -16.19 -13.80
N ALA A 776 6.16 -17.38 -13.24
CA ALA A 776 5.36 -18.54 -13.56
C ALA A 776 4.74 -19.13 -12.30
N THR A 777 3.50 -19.59 -12.42
CA THR A 777 2.75 -20.22 -11.32
C THR A 777 2.17 -21.55 -11.77
N GLY A 778 1.94 -22.45 -10.83
CA GLY A 778 1.33 -23.74 -11.13
C GLY A 778 1.33 -24.66 -9.93
N PHE A 779 1.26 -25.97 -10.21
CA PHE A 779 1.17 -27.01 -9.19
C PHE A 779 2.21 -28.11 -9.41
N GLN A 780 2.68 -28.69 -8.30
CA GLN A 780 3.56 -29.87 -8.28
C GLN A 780 2.92 -31.02 -7.49
N GLY A 781 2.98 -32.23 -8.02
CA GLY A 781 2.57 -33.44 -7.32
C GLY A 781 1.07 -33.49 -7.04
N GLY A 782 0.24 -33.04 -7.98
CA GLY A 782 -1.22 -33.14 -7.86
C GLY A 782 -1.73 -34.56 -8.05
N ASP A 783 -3.04 -34.70 -7.97
CA ASP A 783 -3.74 -35.97 -8.14
C ASP A 783 -3.30 -36.70 -9.40
N SER A 784 -3.21 -38.02 -9.31
CA SER A 784 -2.65 -38.79 -10.41
C SER A 784 -3.63 -39.01 -11.55
N GLY A 785 -4.93 -38.83 -11.35
CA GLY A 785 -5.94 -39.06 -12.39
C GLY A 785 -5.96 -40.49 -12.98
N TRP A 786 -5.15 -41.40 -12.45
CA TRP A 786 -4.78 -42.63 -13.12
C TRP A 786 -5.71 -43.78 -12.74
N ASP A 787 -6.45 -44.30 -13.72
CA ASP A 787 -7.43 -45.38 -13.51
C ASP A 787 -6.84 -46.80 -13.60
N GLY A 788 -5.52 -46.92 -13.82
CA GLY A 788 -4.84 -48.18 -14.10
C GLY A 788 -4.52 -48.42 -15.59
N LYS A 789 -5.02 -47.58 -16.49
CA LYS A 789 -4.84 -47.68 -17.95
C LYS A 789 -4.54 -46.35 -18.62
N THR A 790 -5.18 -45.27 -18.20
CA THR A 790 -4.99 -43.91 -18.71
C THR A 790 -5.13 -42.89 -17.58
N TYR A 791 -4.56 -41.71 -17.79
CA TYR A 791 -4.95 -40.52 -17.03
C TYR A 791 -6.39 -40.12 -17.45
N ASP A 792 -7.13 -39.52 -16.53
CA ASP A 792 -8.39 -38.84 -16.82
C ASP A 792 -8.15 -37.62 -17.70
N GLU A 793 -9.18 -37.27 -18.47
CA GLU A 793 -9.13 -36.11 -19.34
C GLU A 793 -9.63 -34.88 -18.59
N ASP A 794 -8.73 -33.91 -18.36
CA ASP A 794 -9.08 -32.62 -17.76
C ASP A 794 -8.89 -31.46 -18.76
N PRO A 795 -9.91 -31.07 -19.57
CA PRO A 795 -9.76 -30.08 -20.64
C PRO A 795 -9.25 -28.70 -20.17
N MET A 796 -9.53 -28.32 -18.91
CA MET A 796 -8.98 -27.09 -18.30
C MET A 796 -7.77 -27.34 -17.39
N PHE A 797 -7.30 -28.59 -17.29
CA PHE A 797 -6.22 -29.08 -16.44
C PHE A 797 -6.16 -28.36 -15.09
N LEU A 798 -7.25 -28.49 -14.34
CA LEU A 798 -7.38 -27.90 -13.01
C LEU A 798 -6.82 -28.89 -12.00
N LEU A 799 -5.49 -28.99 -11.96
CA LEU A 799 -4.80 -30.01 -11.20
C LEU A 799 -5.18 -29.95 -9.71
N TYR A 800 -5.78 -31.02 -9.18
CA TYR A 800 -6.27 -31.04 -7.80
C TYR A 800 -5.18 -31.46 -6.82
N GLY A 801 -5.15 -30.82 -5.65
CA GLY A 801 -4.39 -31.31 -4.49
C GLY A 801 -2.87 -31.27 -4.63
N GLY A 802 -2.34 -30.61 -5.67
CA GLY A 802 -0.91 -30.37 -5.82
C GLY A 802 -0.39 -29.23 -4.95
N LEU A 803 0.92 -29.19 -4.75
CA LEU A 803 1.59 -28.07 -4.11
C LEU A 803 1.64 -26.88 -5.07
N ALA A 804 0.85 -25.85 -4.78
CA ALA A 804 0.90 -24.60 -5.51
C ALA A 804 2.26 -23.91 -5.35
N PHE A 805 2.78 -23.31 -6.41
CA PHE A 805 4.07 -22.62 -6.39
C PHE A 805 4.07 -21.32 -7.20
N ALA A 806 4.97 -20.41 -6.85
CA ALA A 806 5.42 -19.30 -7.69
C ALA A 806 6.89 -19.50 -8.04
N ALA A 807 7.28 -19.14 -9.26
CA ALA A 807 8.65 -19.22 -9.73
C ALA A 807 9.01 -17.97 -10.53
N LYS A 808 10.27 -17.55 -10.43
CA LYS A 808 10.85 -16.50 -11.25
C LYS A 808 11.97 -17.09 -12.10
N LEU A 809 11.83 -16.98 -13.40
CA LEU A 809 12.64 -17.68 -14.39
C LEU A 809 13.27 -16.69 -15.35
N LYS A 810 14.60 -16.68 -15.46
CA LYS A 810 15.34 -15.77 -16.33
C LYS A 810 15.83 -16.48 -17.58
N PHE A 811 15.46 -15.97 -18.74
CA PHE A 811 15.85 -16.52 -20.03
C PHE A 811 17.13 -15.86 -20.55
N GLY A 812 18.07 -16.69 -20.98
CA GLY A 812 19.29 -16.24 -21.64
C GLY A 812 19.09 -15.87 -23.12
N ASP A 813 20.21 -15.56 -23.78
CA ASP A 813 20.24 -15.18 -25.20
C ASP A 813 19.59 -16.22 -26.11
N ARG A 814 18.81 -15.72 -27.08
CA ARG A 814 18.10 -16.50 -28.11
C ARG A 814 18.98 -17.54 -28.83
N ALA A 815 20.27 -17.25 -29.01
CA ALA A 815 21.18 -18.09 -29.77
C ALA A 815 21.61 -19.38 -29.06
N VAL A 816 21.43 -19.47 -27.74
CA VAL A 816 22.00 -20.55 -26.91
C VAL A 816 20.98 -21.65 -26.62
N GLY A 817 19.67 -21.37 -26.74
CA GLY A 817 18.62 -22.38 -26.54
C GLY A 817 18.67 -23.07 -25.17
N ALA A 818 19.25 -22.42 -24.16
CA ALA A 818 19.43 -22.99 -22.83
C ALA A 818 18.15 -22.91 -21.99
N ASP A 819 18.05 -23.81 -21.00
CA ASP A 819 17.02 -23.73 -19.97
C ASP A 819 17.12 -22.40 -19.21
N PRO A 820 15.97 -21.83 -18.76
CA PRO A 820 15.98 -20.62 -17.97
C PRO A 820 16.64 -20.84 -16.60
N GLU A 821 17.35 -19.81 -16.14
CA GLU A 821 17.84 -19.75 -14.77
C GLU A 821 16.66 -19.60 -13.82
N THR A 822 16.54 -20.48 -12.84
CA THR A 822 15.53 -20.34 -11.77
C THR A 822 16.07 -19.39 -10.71
N LEU A 823 15.52 -18.17 -10.66
CA LEU A 823 15.90 -17.17 -9.65
C LEU A 823 15.27 -17.50 -8.29
N PHE A 824 14.00 -17.91 -8.30
CA PHE A 824 13.37 -18.58 -7.17
C PHE A 824 12.29 -19.56 -7.63
N HIS A 825 11.96 -20.49 -6.75
CA HIS A 825 10.82 -21.40 -6.88
C HIS A 825 10.30 -21.72 -5.47
N VAL A 826 9.14 -21.18 -5.12
CA VAL A 826 8.60 -21.18 -3.76
C VAL A 826 7.22 -21.82 -3.72
N ALA A 827 6.95 -22.59 -2.68
CA ALA A 827 5.62 -23.10 -2.42
C ALA A 827 4.71 -22.00 -1.87
N LEU A 828 3.45 -21.99 -2.29
CA LEU A 828 2.45 -20.99 -1.92
C LEU A 828 1.48 -21.47 -0.83
N ASN A 829 1.77 -22.55 -0.11
CA ASN A 829 0.88 -23.00 0.97
C ASN A 829 0.98 -22.05 2.17
N VAL A 830 -0.14 -21.38 2.48
CA VAL A 830 -0.21 -20.36 3.53
C VAL A 830 -0.53 -20.97 4.90
N SER A 831 -1.57 -21.82 4.96
CA SER A 831 -1.99 -22.52 6.17
C SER A 831 -2.84 -23.76 5.83
N ASP A 832 -3.23 -24.55 6.83
CA ASP A 832 -4.15 -25.69 6.64
C ASP A 832 -5.59 -25.25 6.30
N LYS A 833 -5.89 -23.95 6.46
CA LYS A 833 -7.18 -23.29 6.14
C LYS A 833 -7.06 -22.35 4.92
N PHE A 834 -5.93 -22.38 4.22
CA PHE A 834 -5.74 -21.69 2.95
C PHE A 834 -4.82 -22.56 2.12
N GLN A 835 -5.45 -23.44 1.35
CA GLN A 835 -4.77 -24.29 0.38
C GLN A 835 -5.24 -23.87 -1.00
N PRO A 836 -4.35 -23.33 -1.86
CA PRO A 836 -4.65 -23.20 -3.28
C PRO A 836 -4.79 -24.61 -3.84
N MET A 837 -5.96 -24.91 -4.40
CA MET A 837 -6.32 -26.26 -4.82
C MET A 837 -6.35 -26.39 -6.33
N GLN A 838 -6.72 -25.32 -7.04
CA GLN A 838 -6.89 -25.32 -8.50
C GLN A 838 -6.75 -23.92 -9.11
N GLY A 839 -6.61 -23.87 -10.44
CA GLY A 839 -6.83 -22.69 -11.28
C GLY A 839 -6.00 -21.48 -10.88
N MET A 840 -4.78 -21.36 -11.42
CA MET A 840 -3.85 -20.29 -11.02
C MET A 840 -3.55 -19.30 -12.14
N ARG A 841 -3.75 -18.01 -11.86
CA ARG A 841 -3.26 -16.91 -12.69
C ARG A 841 -2.22 -16.12 -11.91
N VAL A 842 -1.22 -15.62 -12.61
CA VAL A 842 -0.21 -14.72 -12.06
C VAL A 842 -0.23 -13.42 -12.84
N PHE A 843 -0.04 -12.30 -12.15
CA PHE A 843 0.14 -11.01 -12.78
C PHE A 843 1.25 -10.25 -12.06
N HIS A 844 2.15 -9.69 -12.86
CA HIS A 844 3.19 -8.78 -12.41
C HIS A 844 2.92 -7.42 -13.07
N GLY A 845 2.44 -6.43 -12.30
CA GLY A 845 1.89 -5.19 -12.85
C GLY A 845 2.53 -3.93 -12.28
N HIS A 846 2.58 -2.87 -13.09
CA HIS A 846 3.17 -1.54 -12.81
C HIS A 846 2.55 -0.80 -11.61
N GLY A 847 1.53 -1.37 -10.97
CA GLY A 847 0.84 -0.80 -9.79
C GLY A 847 1.19 -1.47 -8.46
N ALA A 848 1.94 -2.57 -8.43
CA ALA A 848 2.48 -3.15 -7.20
C ALA A 848 3.78 -2.40 -6.83
N SER A 849 3.63 -1.16 -6.36
CA SER A 849 4.76 -0.26 -6.00
C SER A 849 5.67 -0.77 -4.86
N ASP A 850 5.39 -1.96 -4.34
CA ASP A 850 6.03 -2.63 -3.20
C ASP A 850 6.83 -3.89 -3.61
N GLY A 851 7.08 -4.09 -4.91
CA GLY A 851 7.82 -5.25 -5.44
C GLY A 851 7.06 -6.57 -5.28
N SER A 852 5.75 -6.58 -5.51
CA SER A 852 4.92 -7.78 -5.38
C SER A 852 4.45 -8.36 -6.71
N VAL A 853 4.35 -9.68 -6.75
CA VAL A 853 3.70 -10.46 -7.81
C VAL A 853 2.41 -11.05 -7.23
N VAL A 854 1.28 -10.81 -7.89
CA VAL A 854 -0.01 -11.30 -7.39
C VAL A 854 -0.39 -12.59 -8.12
N VAL A 855 -0.85 -13.56 -7.33
CA VAL A 855 -1.31 -14.87 -7.76
C VAL A 855 -2.75 -15.04 -7.30
N SER A 856 -3.64 -15.46 -8.19
CA SER A 856 -5.02 -15.81 -7.87
C SER A 856 -5.23 -17.31 -8.04
N ALA A 857 -5.95 -17.93 -7.10
CA ALA A 857 -6.23 -19.37 -7.09
C ALA A 857 -7.61 -19.71 -6.50
N ALA A 858 -8.19 -20.85 -6.89
CA ALA A 858 -9.31 -21.44 -6.14
C ALA A 858 -8.76 -22.08 -4.86
N SER A 859 -9.21 -21.62 -3.69
CA SER A 859 -8.68 -22.10 -2.40
C SER A 859 -9.77 -22.59 -1.45
N SER A 860 -9.45 -23.57 -0.60
CA SER A 860 -10.33 -24.11 0.44
C SER A 860 -10.00 -23.53 1.82
N THR A 861 -11.03 -23.35 2.67
CA THR A 861 -10.93 -22.91 4.08
C THR A 861 -10.87 -24.07 5.12
N GLY A 862 -10.88 -25.33 4.67
CA GLY A 862 -10.83 -26.52 5.55
C GLY A 862 -10.46 -27.84 4.83
N PRO A 863 -10.46 -29.00 5.54
CA PRO A 863 -10.19 -30.29 4.92
C PRO A 863 -11.22 -30.57 3.82
N PHE A 864 -10.74 -31.06 2.68
CA PHE A 864 -11.54 -31.36 1.48
C PHE A 864 -12.82 -32.12 1.87
N ASP A 865 -13.97 -31.49 1.66
CA ASP A 865 -15.26 -32.19 1.64
C ASP A 865 -15.64 -32.49 0.19
N GLU A 866 -16.47 -33.50 -0.02
CA GLU A 866 -16.90 -33.93 -1.36
C GLU A 866 -17.82 -32.90 -2.06
N ASN A 867 -17.97 -31.69 -1.53
CA ASN A 867 -18.96 -30.69 -1.95
C ASN A 867 -18.36 -29.43 -2.61
N TYR A 868 -17.13 -29.46 -3.14
CA TYR A 868 -16.56 -28.35 -3.93
C TYR A 868 -16.51 -26.97 -3.23
N GLY A 869 -16.26 -26.90 -1.92
CA GLY A 869 -16.21 -25.65 -1.13
C GLY A 869 -15.03 -24.69 -1.43
N PHE A 870 -14.65 -24.49 -2.69
CA PHE A 870 -13.56 -23.58 -3.08
C PHE A 870 -14.02 -22.15 -3.21
N HIS A 871 -13.13 -21.20 -2.94
CA HIS A 871 -13.41 -19.78 -3.05
C HIS A 871 -12.33 -19.04 -3.84
N PHE A 872 -12.68 -17.87 -4.37
CA PHE A 872 -11.70 -16.94 -4.93
C PHE A 872 -10.64 -16.69 -3.89
N SER A 873 -9.39 -16.65 -4.29
CA SER A 873 -8.32 -16.23 -3.41
C SER A 873 -7.25 -15.50 -4.19
N ALA A 874 -6.57 -14.58 -3.52
CA ALA A 874 -5.40 -13.91 -4.04
C ALA A 874 -4.28 -13.93 -3.02
N MET A 875 -3.07 -13.85 -3.53
CA MET A 875 -1.83 -13.96 -2.78
C MET A 875 -0.83 -13.01 -3.42
N ALA A 876 -0.14 -12.20 -2.63
CA ALA A 876 1.03 -11.49 -3.12
C ALA A 876 2.29 -12.19 -2.64
N VAL A 877 3.24 -12.40 -3.55
CA VAL A 877 4.60 -12.80 -3.21
C VAL A 877 5.58 -11.70 -3.58
N ASP A 878 6.67 -11.61 -2.83
CA ASP A 878 7.78 -10.72 -3.12
C ASP A 878 8.47 -11.10 -4.44
N ASP A 879 8.69 -10.11 -5.31
CA ASP A 879 9.28 -10.23 -6.66
C ASP A 879 10.73 -10.72 -6.63
N ALA A 880 11.48 -10.50 -5.54
CA ALA A 880 12.87 -10.91 -5.44
C ALA A 880 13.03 -12.32 -4.85
N THR A 881 12.25 -12.63 -3.81
CA THR A 881 12.43 -13.81 -2.96
C THR A 881 11.34 -14.87 -3.13
N GLY A 882 10.18 -14.48 -3.67
CA GLY A 882 8.97 -15.30 -3.67
C GLY A 882 8.32 -15.43 -2.29
N ALA A 883 8.79 -14.71 -1.27
CA ALA A 883 8.17 -14.77 0.06
C ALA A 883 6.73 -14.27 0.01
N LEU A 884 5.80 -15.03 0.59
CA LEU A 884 4.40 -14.62 0.69
C LEU A 884 4.27 -13.35 1.54
N LYS A 885 3.70 -12.29 0.96
CA LYS A 885 3.46 -11.01 1.62
C LYS A 885 2.08 -10.97 2.25
N TRP A 886 1.06 -11.37 1.50
CA TRP A 886 -0.30 -11.53 2.01
C TRP A 886 -1.05 -12.60 1.21
N ALA A 887 -2.09 -13.16 1.82
CA ALA A 887 -3.03 -14.05 1.15
C ALA A 887 -4.44 -13.82 1.70
N ARG A 888 -5.44 -13.84 0.83
CA ARG A 888 -6.86 -13.62 1.15
C ARG A 888 -7.75 -14.59 0.39
N ILE A 889 -8.69 -15.21 1.11
CA ILE A 889 -9.81 -15.94 0.52
C ILE A 889 -11.01 -15.00 0.53
N TYR A 890 -11.73 -14.96 -0.58
CA TYR A 890 -12.95 -14.20 -0.77
C TYR A 890 -14.10 -15.18 -0.93
N GLU A 891 -14.79 -15.47 0.16
CA GLU A 891 -15.91 -16.39 0.17
C GLU A 891 -17.03 -15.90 -0.75
N ALA A 892 -17.62 -16.83 -1.50
CA ALA A 892 -18.68 -16.51 -2.46
C ALA A 892 -20.07 -16.38 -1.82
N GLY A 893 -20.21 -16.82 -0.57
CA GLY A 893 -21.47 -17.18 0.07
C GLY A 893 -21.69 -18.70 0.11
N LEU A 894 -22.96 -19.14 0.09
CA LEU A 894 -23.47 -20.46 0.50
C LEU A 894 -22.85 -21.75 -0.12
N HIS A 895 -21.97 -21.68 -1.14
CA HIS A 895 -21.34 -22.89 -1.70
C HIS A 895 -19.89 -22.70 -2.21
N ALA A 896 -19.66 -22.10 -3.39
CA ALA A 896 -18.32 -22.10 -4.01
C ALA A 896 -18.06 -20.93 -4.99
N SER A 897 -16.81 -20.72 -5.41
CA SER A 897 -16.40 -19.85 -6.53
C SER A 897 -15.02 -20.21 -7.06
N HIS A 898 -14.82 -20.05 -8.37
CA HIS A 898 -13.58 -20.39 -9.07
C HIS A 898 -13.02 -19.18 -9.84
N PRO A 899 -11.81 -18.69 -9.51
CA PRO A 899 -11.19 -17.59 -10.22
C PRO A 899 -10.43 -18.10 -11.44
N TYR A 900 -10.77 -17.58 -12.62
CA TYR A 900 -10.13 -17.96 -13.89
C TYR A 900 -9.28 -16.85 -14.50
N ALA A 901 -9.50 -15.61 -14.07
CA ALA A 901 -8.83 -14.45 -14.63
C ALA A 901 -8.38 -13.47 -13.53
N LEU A 902 -7.26 -12.80 -13.80
CA LEU A 902 -6.61 -11.86 -12.90
C LEU A 902 -6.01 -10.72 -13.72
N VAL A 903 -6.27 -9.49 -13.32
CA VAL A 903 -5.58 -8.29 -13.80
C VAL A 903 -5.31 -7.36 -12.62
N LEU A 904 -4.30 -6.51 -12.71
CA LEU A 904 -4.16 -5.38 -11.80
C LEU A 904 -4.81 -4.15 -12.42
N SER A 905 -5.63 -3.45 -11.63
CA SER A 905 -6.13 -2.13 -12.03
C SER A 905 -4.95 -1.15 -12.21
N PRO A 906 -5.16 -0.01 -12.91
CA PRO A 906 -4.12 1.02 -13.02
C PRO A 906 -3.61 1.53 -11.66
N ALA A 907 -4.40 1.40 -10.59
CA ALA A 907 -4.04 1.78 -9.22
C ALA A 907 -3.27 0.69 -8.45
N GLY A 908 -3.02 -0.47 -9.05
CA GLY A 908 -2.37 -1.61 -8.41
C GLY A 908 -3.31 -2.54 -7.64
N ASP A 909 -4.60 -2.24 -7.57
CA ASP A 909 -5.59 -3.13 -6.96
C ASP A 909 -5.76 -4.42 -7.77
N VAL A 910 -5.98 -5.52 -7.07
CA VAL A 910 -6.20 -6.86 -7.60
C VAL A 910 -7.62 -7.01 -8.10
N VAL A 911 -7.79 -7.42 -9.35
CA VAL A 911 -9.10 -7.62 -9.97
C VAL A 911 -9.19 -9.05 -10.44
N ILE A 912 -10.15 -9.79 -9.88
CA ILE A 912 -10.34 -11.22 -10.12
C ILE A 912 -11.70 -11.41 -10.77
N ALA A 913 -11.72 -12.13 -11.90
CA ALA A 913 -12.96 -12.56 -12.53
C ALA A 913 -13.05 -14.08 -12.60
N GLY A 914 -14.27 -14.57 -12.55
CA GLY A 914 -14.59 -16.00 -12.48
C GLY A 914 -16.08 -16.21 -12.29
N LEU A 915 -16.43 -17.28 -11.60
CA LEU A 915 -17.82 -17.63 -11.30
C LEU A 915 -18.03 -17.89 -9.81
N ALA A 916 -19.27 -17.74 -9.36
CA ALA A 916 -19.76 -18.10 -8.03
C ALA A 916 -20.95 -19.07 -8.13
N VAL A 917 -21.05 -19.99 -7.18
CA VAL A 917 -22.12 -20.99 -7.08
C VAL A 917 -22.96 -20.70 -5.80
N PRO A 918 -24.24 -20.32 -5.93
CA PRO A 918 -24.99 -19.73 -4.81
C PRO A 918 -25.81 -20.66 -3.88
N SER A 919 -25.87 -22.00 -4.01
CA SER A 919 -26.68 -22.87 -3.11
C SER A 919 -26.23 -24.35 -3.06
N ALA A 920 -26.43 -25.02 -1.91
CA ALA A 920 -26.14 -26.44 -1.64
C ALA A 920 -27.39 -27.33 -1.35
N ASN A 921 -28.61 -26.82 -1.44
CA ASN A 921 -29.82 -27.66 -1.29
C ASN A 921 -30.17 -28.35 -2.63
N ASP A 922 -30.61 -29.61 -2.56
CA ASP A 922 -30.86 -30.64 -3.59
C ASP A 922 -31.56 -30.26 -4.93
N ASP A 923 -31.78 -29.00 -5.28
CA ASP A 923 -32.51 -28.56 -6.49
C ASP A 923 -31.79 -27.44 -7.32
N PHE A 924 -30.52 -27.65 -7.71
CA PHE A 924 -29.74 -27.02 -8.82
C PHE A 924 -28.64 -25.96 -8.49
N TYR A 925 -27.49 -26.12 -9.19
CA TYR A 925 -26.22 -25.39 -9.09
C TYR A 925 -25.94 -24.59 -10.38
N ASN A 926 -26.40 -23.35 -10.50
CA ASN A 926 -26.08 -22.55 -11.69
C ASN A 926 -25.07 -21.44 -11.36
N PRO A 927 -23.83 -21.53 -11.89
CA PRO A 927 -22.82 -20.49 -11.84
C PRO A 927 -23.32 -19.11 -12.27
N VAL A 928 -22.95 -18.08 -11.50
CA VAL A 928 -23.12 -16.68 -11.85
C VAL A 928 -21.75 -16.02 -11.98
N GLY A 929 -21.62 -15.07 -12.89
CA GLY A 929 -20.36 -14.33 -13.04
C GLY A 929 -20.01 -13.60 -11.75
N ARG A 930 -18.74 -13.59 -11.39
CA ARG A 930 -18.23 -12.88 -10.21
C ARG A 930 -17.04 -12.02 -10.61
N LEU A 931 -17.12 -10.73 -10.27
CA LEU A 931 -16.03 -9.77 -10.43
C LEU A 931 -15.72 -9.19 -9.06
N LEU A 932 -14.49 -9.37 -8.61
CA LEU A 932 -14.03 -8.92 -7.31
C LEU A 932 -12.83 -8.00 -7.48
N LYS A 933 -12.85 -6.88 -6.78
CA LYS A 933 -11.69 -6.01 -6.63
C LYS A 933 -11.23 -6.05 -5.19
N ALA A 934 -9.93 -6.22 -4.99
CA ALA A 934 -9.27 -6.19 -3.70
C ALA A 934 -8.07 -5.24 -3.75
N ARG A 935 -7.74 -4.61 -2.63
CA ARG A 935 -6.63 -3.67 -2.55
C ARG A 935 -5.29 -4.38 -2.77
N GLY A 936 -4.41 -3.77 -3.56
CA GLY A 936 -3.11 -4.38 -3.92
C GLY A 936 -2.19 -4.65 -2.73
N GLY A 937 -2.20 -3.78 -1.71
CA GLY A 937 -1.26 -3.84 -0.59
C GLY A 937 -1.57 -4.90 0.47
N ASP A 938 -2.84 -5.24 0.70
CA ASP A 938 -3.26 -6.14 1.80
C ASP A 938 -4.33 -7.16 1.37
N GLY A 939 -4.76 -7.14 0.11
CA GLY A 939 -5.85 -7.96 -0.40
C GLY A 939 -7.22 -7.66 0.23
N ALA A 940 -7.43 -6.53 0.89
CA ALA A 940 -8.73 -6.19 1.45
C ALA A 940 -9.78 -6.04 0.33
N GLN A 941 -10.92 -6.73 0.45
CA GLN A 941 -11.99 -6.65 -0.54
C GLN A 941 -12.53 -5.23 -0.64
N VAL A 942 -12.51 -4.66 -1.85
CA VAL A 942 -13.05 -3.33 -2.18
C VAL A 942 -14.51 -3.47 -2.62
N PHE A 943 -14.77 -4.35 -3.60
CA PHE A 943 -16.12 -4.72 -4.00
C PHE A 943 -16.16 -6.18 -4.43
N ASP A 944 -17.37 -6.75 -4.41
CA ASP A 944 -17.63 -8.11 -4.88
C ASP A 944 -18.97 -8.14 -5.63
N ALA A 945 -18.89 -8.06 -6.96
CA ALA A 945 -20.04 -7.94 -7.85
C ALA A 945 -20.47 -9.30 -8.41
N ARG A 946 -21.75 -9.42 -8.78
CA ARG A 946 -22.33 -10.60 -9.42
C ARG A 946 -22.92 -10.20 -10.76
N GLN A 947 -22.68 -11.02 -11.79
CA GLN A 947 -23.22 -10.83 -13.12
C GLN A 947 -24.13 -12.00 -13.49
N LYS A 948 -25.35 -11.64 -13.94
CA LYS A 948 -26.31 -12.57 -14.56
C LYS A 948 -26.77 -11.96 -15.87
N ASP A 949 -26.96 -12.80 -16.88
CA ASP A 949 -27.60 -12.37 -18.12
C ASP A 949 -29.12 -12.25 -17.97
N ARG A 950 -29.73 -13.13 -17.15
CA ARG A 950 -31.18 -13.20 -16.97
C ARG A 950 -31.57 -13.71 -15.59
N GLU A 951 -32.80 -13.45 -15.19
CA GLU A 951 -33.37 -13.90 -13.91
C GLU A 951 -33.86 -15.37 -13.93
N THR A 952 -33.48 -16.13 -14.95
CA THR A 952 -33.83 -17.56 -15.02
C THR A 952 -32.80 -18.39 -14.29
N ARG A 953 -33.25 -19.46 -13.62
CA ARG A 953 -32.40 -20.35 -12.83
C ARG A 953 -31.62 -21.37 -13.66
N ASP A 954 -31.85 -21.39 -14.98
CA ASP A 954 -31.39 -22.45 -15.88
C ASP A 954 -30.15 -22.05 -16.69
N TYR A 955 -29.66 -20.81 -16.55
CA TYR A 955 -28.51 -20.28 -17.31
C TYR A 955 -27.31 -19.99 -16.41
N ASN A 956 -26.15 -20.41 -16.86
CA ASN A 956 -24.86 -20.16 -16.24
C ASN A 956 -24.23 -18.92 -16.87
N VAL A 957 -23.47 -18.17 -16.07
CA VAL A 957 -22.50 -17.18 -16.55
C VAL A 957 -21.14 -17.54 -15.94
N GLU A 958 -20.21 -17.97 -16.79
CA GLU A 958 -18.91 -18.48 -16.38
C GLU A 958 -17.80 -17.66 -17.01
N CYS A 959 -17.12 -16.85 -16.21
CA CYS A 959 -16.18 -15.86 -16.73
C CYS A 959 -14.73 -16.35 -16.69
N TYR A 960 -14.02 -16.20 -17.80
CA TYR A 960 -12.70 -16.79 -18.00
C TYR A 960 -11.60 -15.75 -18.32
N GLY A 961 -11.98 -14.51 -18.63
CA GLY A 961 -11.05 -13.41 -18.88
C GLY A 961 -11.50 -12.06 -18.28
N VAL A 962 -10.53 -11.25 -17.84
CA VAL A 962 -10.72 -9.85 -17.41
C VAL A 962 -9.55 -8.99 -17.84
N ASP A 963 -9.83 -7.76 -18.26
CA ASP A 963 -8.82 -6.72 -18.49
C ASP A 963 -9.37 -5.33 -18.12
N ASN A 964 -8.50 -4.33 -18.06
CA ASN A 964 -8.86 -2.95 -17.79
C ASN A 964 -9.57 -2.33 -18.99
N ALA A 965 -10.72 -1.68 -18.77
CA ALA A 965 -11.44 -0.98 -19.82
C ALA A 965 -10.79 0.41 -20.10
N PRO A 966 -10.65 0.84 -21.37
CA PRO A 966 -10.08 2.14 -21.71
C PRO A 966 -10.82 3.34 -21.12
N ALA A 967 -12.13 3.22 -20.92
CA ALA A 967 -12.98 4.26 -20.32
C ALA A 967 -12.90 4.30 -18.79
N GLY A 968 -12.10 3.42 -18.17
CA GLY A 968 -12.08 3.16 -16.74
C GLY A 968 -13.02 2.01 -16.36
N GLY A 969 -12.68 1.29 -15.29
CA GLY A 969 -13.37 0.05 -14.93
C GLY A 969 -12.81 -1.18 -15.63
N PHE A 970 -13.63 -2.20 -15.86
CA PHE A 970 -13.19 -3.53 -16.28
C PHE A 970 -14.06 -4.12 -17.37
N VAL A 971 -13.42 -4.82 -18.32
CA VAL A 971 -14.07 -5.65 -19.33
C VAL A 971 -13.89 -7.12 -18.96
N VAL A 972 -14.98 -7.90 -19.01
CA VAL A 972 -14.98 -9.31 -18.58
C VAL A 972 -15.69 -10.17 -19.62
N THR A 973 -15.06 -11.27 -20.02
CA THR A 973 -15.64 -12.24 -20.96
C THR A 973 -16.01 -13.55 -20.27
N CYS A 974 -17.10 -14.15 -20.73
CA CYS A 974 -17.69 -15.35 -20.13
C CYS A 974 -18.30 -16.27 -21.21
N GLY A 975 -18.55 -17.53 -20.86
CA GLY A 975 -19.57 -18.36 -21.48
C GLY A 975 -20.93 -18.10 -20.84
N ASN A 976 -22.00 -18.08 -21.64
CA ASN A 976 -23.37 -17.92 -21.18
C ASN A 976 -24.28 -18.97 -21.81
N GLY A 977 -24.80 -19.90 -21.01
CA GLY A 977 -25.64 -20.98 -21.49
C GLY A 977 -26.08 -21.95 -20.39
N PRO A 978 -26.99 -22.90 -20.68
CA PRO A 978 -27.41 -23.93 -19.75
C PRO A 978 -26.45 -25.13 -19.77
N GLU A 979 -25.96 -25.58 -18.61
CA GLU A 979 -25.07 -26.75 -18.52
C GLU A 979 -25.83 -28.09 -18.62
N ALA A 980 -27.05 -28.14 -18.11
CA ALA A 980 -27.94 -29.31 -18.20
C ALA A 980 -29.31 -28.89 -18.77
N PRO A 981 -29.40 -28.55 -20.08
CA PRO A 981 -30.60 -28.00 -20.66
C PRO A 981 -31.79 -28.95 -20.44
N PRO A 982 -32.89 -28.47 -19.85
CA PRO A 982 -34.08 -29.29 -19.66
C PRO A 982 -34.62 -29.80 -21.01
N LYS A 983 -35.23 -30.99 -21.02
CA LYS A 983 -35.72 -31.64 -22.26
C LYS A 983 -36.75 -30.84 -23.07
N TRP A 984 -37.31 -29.77 -22.51
CA TRP A 984 -38.27 -28.88 -23.17
C TRP A 984 -37.62 -27.69 -23.87
N MET A 985 -36.34 -27.44 -23.60
CA MET A 985 -35.54 -26.37 -24.18
C MET A 985 -35.15 -26.75 -25.62
N ASP A 986 -35.33 -25.84 -26.57
CA ASP A 986 -34.87 -26.08 -27.94
C ASP A 986 -33.36 -25.84 -28.08
N CYS A 987 -32.79 -26.15 -29.25
CA CYS A 987 -31.34 -26.05 -29.41
C CYS A 987 -30.81 -24.61 -29.39
N HIS A 988 -31.65 -23.60 -29.64
CA HIS A 988 -31.26 -22.20 -29.56
C HIS A 988 -31.20 -21.75 -28.10
N GLU A 989 -32.14 -22.21 -27.29
CA GLU A 989 -32.13 -21.96 -25.85
C GLU A 989 -31.05 -22.79 -25.12
N ALA A 990 -30.70 -23.97 -25.64
CA ALA A 990 -29.73 -24.89 -25.06
C ALA A 990 -28.26 -24.58 -25.41
N ALA A 991 -28.01 -23.64 -26.32
CA ALA A 991 -26.68 -23.27 -26.78
C ALA A 991 -25.97 -22.32 -25.82
N TRP A 992 -24.63 -22.38 -25.83
CA TRP A 992 -23.77 -21.41 -25.16
C TRP A 992 -23.34 -20.32 -26.13
N ASP A 993 -23.38 -19.06 -25.68
CA ASP A 993 -22.87 -17.91 -26.43
C ASP A 993 -21.64 -17.31 -25.73
N ALA A 994 -20.71 -16.76 -26.52
CA ALA A 994 -19.62 -15.94 -25.99
C ALA A 994 -20.20 -14.62 -25.47
N TYR A 995 -20.04 -14.35 -24.19
CA TYR A 995 -20.60 -13.19 -23.48
C TYR A 995 -19.51 -12.21 -23.09
N LEU A 996 -19.83 -10.92 -23.13
CA LEU A 996 -18.94 -9.84 -22.72
C LEU A 996 -19.73 -8.75 -22.00
N TYR A 997 -19.16 -8.22 -20.91
CA TYR A 997 -19.70 -7.05 -20.25
C TYR A 997 -18.59 -6.10 -19.81
N GLU A 998 -18.93 -4.82 -19.73
CA GLU A 998 -18.06 -3.78 -19.21
C GLU A 998 -18.68 -3.18 -17.95
N THR A 999 -17.82 -2.82 -17.01
CA THR A 999 -18.18 -2.23 -15.72
C THR A 999 -17.47 -0.89 -15.54
N ASP A 1000 -18.02 -0.03 -14.68
CA ASP A 1000 -17.24 1.08 -14.14
C ASP A 1000 -16.22 0.60 -13.09
N ALA A 1001 -15.45 1.53 -12.53
CA ALA A 1001 -14.41 1.24 -11.53
C ALA A 1001 -14.94 0.64 -10.21
N ASP A 1002 -16.25 0.77 -9.94
CA ASP A 1002 -16.92 0.24 -8.75
C ASP A 1002 -17.58 -1.13 -9.03
N GLY A 1003 -17.36 -1.69 -10.23
CA GLY A 1003 -17.88 -3.00 -10.62
C GLY A 1003 -19.34 -2.98 -11.06
N LYS A 1004 -19.93 -1.80 -11.32
CA LYS A 1004 -21.29 -1.70 -11.82
C LYS A 1004 -21.30 -1.84 -13.35
N THR A 1005 -22.09 -2.80 -13.83
CA THR A 1005 -22.24 -3.08 -15.27
C THR A 1005 -22.78 -1.86 -16.02
N LEU A 1006 -22.02 -1.44 -17.04
CA LEU A 1006 -22.37 -0.36 -17.96
C LEU A 1006 -23.16 -0.89 -19.16
N TRP A 1007 -22.71 -2.01 -19.72
CA TRP A 1007 -23.36 -2.75 -20.80
C TRP A 1007 -22.94 -4.21 -20.78
N ALA A 1008 -23.73 -5.08 -21.41
CA ALA A 1008 -23.40 -6.48 -21.62
C ALA A 1008 -24.00 -6.99 -22.95
N ALA A 1009 -23.36 -7.97 -23.58
CA ALA A 1009 -23.80 -8.53 -24.86
C ALA A 1009 -23.27 -9.95 -25.10
N ASN A 1010 -24.02 -10.73 -25.87
CA ASN A 1010 -23.48 -11.89 -26.58
C ASN A 1010 -22.72 -11.40 -27.82
N LEU A 1011 -21.50 -11.89 -28.02
CA LEU A 1011 -20.58 -11.52 -29.10
C LEU A 1011 -20.73 -12.40 -30.33
N THR A 1012 -21.16 -13.64 -30.13
CA THR A 1012 -21.43 -14.60 -31.19
C THR A 1012 -22.91 -14.93 -31.24
N ASP A 1013 -23.35 -15.48 -32.37
CA ASP A 1013 -24.74 -15.88 -32.63
C ASP A 1013 -24.86 -17.42 -32.61
N ALA A 1014 -24.15 -18.06 -31.67
CA ALA A 1014 -24.01 -19.51 -31.62
C ALA A 1014 -25.36 -20.19 -31.34
N SER A 1015 -26.16 -19.55 -30.49
CA SER A 1015 -27.55 -19.93 -30.27
C SER A 1015 -28.38 -19.95 -31.53
N ALA A 1016 -28.27 -18.97 -32.45
CA ALA A 1016 -29.00 -19.03 -33.72
C ALA A 1016 -28.59 -20.21 -34.62
N GLU A 1017 -27.34 -20.67 -34.51
CA GLU A 1017 -26.80 -21.80 -35.27
C GLU A 1017 -26.91 -23.16 -34.54
N CYS A 1018 -27.47 -23.18 -33.32
CA CYS A 1018 -27.58 -24.37 -32.48
C CYS A 1018 -26.23 -25.06 -32.24
N ILE A 1019 -25.21 -24.25 -32.00
CA ILE A 1019 -23.84 -24.64 -31.64
C ILE A 1019 -23.39 -23.82 -30.44
N ASN A 1020 -22.27 -24.20 -29.84
CA ASN A 1020 -21.77 -23.58 -28.63
C ASN A 1020 -20.56 -22.71 -28.93
N ASP A 1021 -20.51 -21.55 -28.29
CA ASP A 1021 -19.32 -20.73 -28.12
C ASP A 1021 -19.19 -20.30 -26.65
N ALA A 1022 -17.96 -20.10 -26.18
CA ALA A 1022 -17.68 -19.51 -24.87
C ALA A 1022 -16.54 -18.50 -24.96
N GLY A 1023 -16.69 -17.36 -24.28
CA GLY A 1023 -15.61 -16.39 -24.17
C GLY A 1023 -14.58 -16.84 -23.13
N GLU A 1024 -13.36 -17.14 -23.57
CA GLU A 1024 -12.31 -17.77 -22.76
C GLU A 1024 -11.25 -16.79 -22.25
N PHE A 1025 -10.97 -15.72 -23.00
CA PHE A 1025 -10.00 -14.71 -22.60
C PHE A 1025 -10.26 -13.37 -23.28
N VAL A 1026 -9.87 -12.26 -22.65
CA VAL A 1026 -10.01 -10.92 -23.23
C VAL A 1026 -8.72 -10.12 -23.06
N VAL A 1027 -8.36 -9.37 -24.09
CA VAL A 1027 -7.25 -8.41 -24.09
C VAL A 1027 -7.78 -7.05 -24.53
N THR A 1028 -7.52 -6.02 -23.75
CA THR A 1028 -7.70 -4.62 -24.15
C THR A 1028 -6.57 -4.25 -25.11
N ALA A 1029 -6.94 -4.06 -26.38
CA ALA A 1029 -6.01 -3.75 -27.44
C ALA A 1029 -5.41 -2.35 -27.26
N ARG A 1030 -4.18 -2.15 -27.75
CA ARG A 1030 -3.51 -0.85 -27.71
C ARG A 1030 -4.26 0.29 -28.40
N ASP A 1031 -5.17 -0.02 -29.31
CA ASP A 1031 -6.01 0.96 -30.01
C ASP A 1031 -7.31 1.31 -29.26
N GLY A 1032 -7.51 0.75 -28.05
CA GLY A 1032 -8.69 0.99 -27.22
C GLY A 1032 -9.90 0.10 -27.53
N GLY A 1033 -9.77 -0.87 -28.44
CA GLY A 1033 -10.78 -1.92 -28.62
C GLY A 1033 -10.50 -3.18 -27.78
N PHE A 1034 -11.29 -4.23 -27.97
CA PHE A 1034 -11.09 -5.52 -27.30
C PHE A 1034 -10.83 -6.67 -28.28
N ALA A 1035 -10.00 -7.63 -27.88
CA ALA A 1035 -9.87 -8.92 -28.55
C ALA A 1035 -10.32 -10.01 -27.59
N VAL A 1036 -11.33 -10.78 -28.00
CA VAL A 1036 -11.89 -11.88 -27.21
C VAL A 1036 -11.52 -13.20 -27.87
N TYR A 1037 -10.91 -14.10 -27.10
CA TYR A 1037 -10.62 -15.46 -27.53
C TYR A 1037 -11.80 -16.34 -27.14
N VAL A 1038 -12.26 -17.13 -28.10
CA VAL A 1038 -13.52 -17.86 -28.00
C VAL A 1038 -13.25 -19.33 -28.24
N ASP A 1039 -13.64 -20.20 -27.31
CA ASP A 1039 -13.86 -21.61 -27.66
C ASP A 1039 -15.08 -21.66 -28.56
N SER A 1040 -14.86 -21.96 -29.84
CA SER A 1040 -15.84 -21.65 -30.87
C SER A 1040 -16.25 -22.82 -31.73
N GLY A 1041 -17.55 -23.10 -31.71
CA GLY A 1041 -18.23 -23.88 -32.74
C GLY A 1041 -18.55 -23.06 -34.00
N THR A 1042 -18.74 -21.74 -33.86
CA THR A 1042 -19.15 -20.85 -34.97
C THR A 1042 -17.98 -20.34 -35.82
N LEU A 1043 -16.83 -20.11 -35.18
CA LEU A 1043 -15.62 -19.59 -35.81
C LEU A 1043 -14.63 -20.72 -36.08
N GLY A 1044 -14.11 -20.77 -37.30
CA GLY A 1044 -13.24 -21.84 -37.73
C GLY A 1044 -13.99 -22.90 -38.54
N ARG A 1045 -13.58 -24.15 -38.43
CA ARG A 1045 -14.09 -25.25 -39.23
C ARG A 1045 -15.26 -25.91 -38.50
N PRO A 1046 -16.44 -25.99 -39.12
CA PRO A 1046 -17.58 -26.67 -38.50
C PRO A 1046 -17.33 -28.16 -38.27
N GLY A 1047 -17.88 -28.68 -37.16
CA GLY A 1047 -17.93 -30.11 -36.86
C GLY A 1047 -16.67 -30.71 -36.23
N THR A 1048 -15.75 -29.87 -35.73
CA THR A 1048 -14.55 -30.29 -34.99
C THR A 1048 -14.80 -30.53 -33.50
N GLY A 1049 -15.87 -29.95 -32.93
CA GLY A 1049 -16.18 -29.98 -31.49
C GLY A 1049 -15.97 -28.62 -30.83
N GLY A 1050 -15.03 -27.82 -31.34
CA GLY A 1050 -14.61 -26.50 -30.87
C GLY A 1050 -13.35 -26.06 -31.62
N ASN A 1051 -13.08 -24.77 -31.69
CA ASN A 1051 -11.93 -24.17 -32.37
C ASN A 1051 -11.43 -22.93 -31.63
N PHE A 1052 -10.23 -22.47 -31.96
CA PHE A 1052 -9.77 -21.15 -31.53
C PHE A 1052 -10.49 -20.08 -32.35
N GLY A 1053 -11.39 -19.33 -31.72
CA GLY A 1053 -12.02 -18.13 -32.25
C GLY A 1053 -11.36 -16.85 -31.76
N LEU A 1054 -11.34 -15.83 -32.60
CA LEU A 1054 -10.93 -14.46 -32.28
C LEU A 1054 -12.04 -13.50 -32.70
N VAL A 1055 -12.61 -12.77 -31.74
CA VAL A 1055 -13.56 -11.69 -31.98
C VAL A 1055 -12.90 -10.37 -31.65
N ARG A 1056 -12.74 -9.50 -32.64
CA ARG A 1056 -12.18 -8.15 -32.47
C ARG A 1056 -13.29 -7.12 -32.42
N LEU A 1057 -13.35 -6.33 -31.35
CA LEU A 1057 -14.28 -5.22 -31.16
C LEU A 1057 -13.59 -3.87 -31.36
N ALA A 1058 -14.04 -3.05 -32.30
CA ALA A 1058 -13.46 -1.72 -32.54
C ALA A 1058 -13.57 -0.81 -31.31
N ALA A 1059 -12.65 0.13 -31.15
CA ALA A 1059 -12.81 1.24 -30.21
C ALA A 1059 -14.06 2.08 -30.58
N GLU A 1060 -14.75 2.62 -29.56
CA GLU A 1060 -15.98 3.43 -29.74
C GLU A 1060 -15.76 4.79 -30.40
#